data_AF-A0A368G0T2-F1
#
_entry.id   AF-A0A368G0T2-F1
#
_cell.length_a   1.000
_cell.length_b   1.000
_cell.length_c   1.000
_cell.angle_alpha   90.00
_cell.angle_beta   90.00
_cell.angle_gamma   90.00
#
_symmetry.space_group_name_H-M   'P 1'
#
loop_
_entity.id
_entity.type
_entity.pdbx_description
1 polymer ?
#
loop_
_entity_poly.entity_id
_entity_poly.type
_entity_poly.pdbx_seq_one_letter_code
_entity_poly.pdbx_strand_id
1 'polypeptide(L)'
;MDEVKRQSVEHQVWELEWETAFNIQLRIQDILGYVIAWAAADRRIHRKLLLQCLDALNLHPPSSLEEPAGATHTVVDVNGESTVVIPFDVLRGAVSIHQPLWRLTAGLFTASEELLRFLLTTDVSCMTEEEASIRQQMRKMASTLYEMPLRAIVLCAQASAQLWRRNGFSLVNQIHNYYSPLCRAEMFDRDLLMMQVGAAIRPPTDFLLHIICRFRLIQWADQSGDGGSKHSTPFGKMEPEETGKIIVILAEEMLHLLIMIVGERYHPGVGKCTYAEQVQREVVHVLCTGPQPFSHIQKRMSHDPMIERISLHDVVNSVANFNKPTSTSAGQFHLKDSLLCEYNPFFYHYSRSDLSQAEQYQQKVRSKLDRKLQACPPPTPCEFEPFFAPARNILKTPCLIKILKIVLDRTGKRSRFSSDRLLHRALYLIGMALHEQTRDPRGFLFTEVAEKEELLRSLESLSGSSEVATHADLLWWTIQKYKEVQLLSRTGQAVEKRKESTENQEGVDDAKAKRAARAAKMREQAMLKMSKMQKSFLKVMETENPSVTEQNTAGGVSSELRGDDDEDFVSKQQDHGFPVCLGPQRSVVESVLPRKVTCILCQEEETLSPSNGKAFVCAAYVQKSLLFAQQGEPETDAKLRDLAPANLLVGIDASTCSHTMHYECFHNLSETLLSRERQRPRQQMVFNQKMVDPEVGEYLCPLCKRLSNTAMPLLPALQLMDIDGFSTARGETAEDFDSWVGRVKTLLDTPPVRQTPTQKPKSHSRKRSHSERSLLELAKQGDDLSAMPLDNSLSTSVPSASTMSLLLGQKTPSRIVSQTVSSTSCTAMDVDVEEDSQRAVDLFREMTEIMRGQDLESRVEVEVGAAIRPPTDFLLHIICRFRLIQWADQSGDGGSKHSTPFGKMEPEETGKIIVILAEEMLHLLIMIVGERYHPGVGKCTYAEQVQREVVHVLCTGPQPFSHIQKRMSHDPMIERISLHDVVNSVANFNKPTSTSAGQFHLKDSLLCEYNPFFYHYSRSDLSQAEQYQQKVRSKLDRKLQACPPPTPCEFEPFFAPARNILKTPCLIKILKIVLDRTGKRSRFSSDRLLHRALYLIGMALHEQTRDPRGFLFTEVAEKEELLRSLESLSGSSEVATHADLLWWTIQVLLCAS
;
A
#
# COMPACT_ATOMS: atom_id res chain seq x y z
N MET A 1 -7.41 -5.89 24.53
CA MET A 1 -8.50 -6.34 23.62
C MET A 1 -8.07 -7.63 22.97
N ASP A 2 -8.96 -8.59 22.70
CA ASP A 2 -8.61 -9.92 22.20
C ASP A 2 -7.46 -10.59 22.99
N GLU A 3 -7.83 -11.26 24.09
CA GLU A 3 -6.87 -11.96 24.96
C GLU A 3 -6.79 -13.44 24.61
N VAL A 4 -5.63 -13.88 24.15
CA VAL A 4 -5.37 -15.26 23.79
C VAL A 4 -4.87 -16.03 25.02
N LYS A 5 -5.46 -17.21 25.28
CA LYS A 5 -5.00 -18.19 26.28
C LYS A 5 -4.47 -19.44 25.58
N ARG A 6 -3.42 -20.05 26.12
CA ARG A 6 -2.75 -21.20 25.50
C ARG A 6 -3.62 -22.45 25.49
N GLN A 7 -3.87 -23.03 24.32
CA GLN A 7 -4.57 -24.30 24.21
C GLN A 7 -3.62 -25.48 24.48
N SER A 8 -3.94 -26.28 25.51
CA SER A 8 -3.07 -27.34 26.04
C SER A 8 -3.65 -28.75 25.91
N VAL A 9 -4.95 -28.88 25.61
CA VAL A 9 -5.65 -30.17 25.47
C VAL A 9 -5.97 -30.42 24.00
N GLU A 10 -6.98 -29.76 23.45
CA GLU A 10 -7.40 -29.95 22.05
C GLU A 10 -6.75 -28.90 21.11
N HIS A 11 -6.93 -29.07 19.80
CA HIS A 11 -6.60 -28.04 18.80
C HIS A 11 -7.83 -27.15 18.60
N GLN A 12 -7.64 -25.84 18.49
CA GLN A 12 -8.73 -24.89 18.30
C GLN A 12 -9.34 -25.01 16.90
N VAL A 13 -10.53 -25.61 16.81
CA VAL A 13 -11.26 -25.86 15.55
C VAL A 13 -11.99 -24.61 15.03
N TRP A 14 -12.39 -23.70 15.92
CA TRP A 14 -13.09 -22.46 15.59
C TRP A 14 -12.17 -21.26 15.78
N GLU A 15 -12.02 -20.43 14.74
CA GLU A 15 -11.19 -19.23 14.81
C GLU A 15 -11.90 -18.13 15.63
N LEU A 16 -11.13 -17.43 16.47
CA LEU A 16 -11.58 -16.22 17.15
C LEU A 16 -11.49 -15.04 16.19
N GLU A 17 -12.45 -14.12 16.26
CA GLU A 17 -12.51 -12.90 15.44
C GLU A 17 -11.38 -11.92 15.82
N TRP A 18 -10.22 -12.06 15.17
CA TRP A 18 -9.03 -11.25 15.41
C TRP A 18 -8.95 -10.01 14.49
N GLU A 19 -9.62 -10.07 13.33
CA GLU A 19 -9.51 -9.05 12.28
C GLU A 19 -10.02 -7.67 12.72
N THR A 20 -11.12 -7.61 13.47
CA THR A 20 -11.71 -6.34 13.94
C THR A 20 -10.75 -5.53 14.82
N ALA A 21 -9.91 -6.18 15.63
CA ALA A 21 -8.90 -5.50 16.45
C ALA A 21 -7.77 -4.89 15.58
N PHE A 22 -7.37 -5.55 14.49
CA PHE A 22 -6.43 -5.01 13.51
C PHE A 22 -7.06 -3.92 12.63
N ASN A 23 -8.32 -4.08 12.21
CA ASN A 23 -9.05 -3.06 11.46
C ASN A 23 -9.20 -1.76 12.27
N ILE A 24 -9.43 -1.84 13.58
CA ILE A 24 -9.41 -0.67 14.47
C ILE A 24 -7.99 -0.07 14.52
N GLN A 25 -6.95 -0.88 14.74
CA GLN A 25 -5.55 -0.42 14.80
C GLN A 25 -5.15 0.34 13.51
N LEU A 26 -5.45 -0.22 12.34
CA LEU A 26 -5.16 0.38 11.03
C LEU A 26 -5.92 1.69 10.77
N ARG A 27 -7.05 1.93 11.46
CA ARG A 27 -7.80 3.20 11.37
C ARG A 27 -7.34 4.27 12.35
N ILE A 28 -6.59 3.91 13.40
CA ILE A 28 -6.09 4.85 14.42
C ILE A 28 -4.59 5.11 14.34
N GLN A 29 -3.80 4.27 13.66
CA GLN A 29 -2.33 4.36 13.69
C GLN A 29 -1.80 5.73 13.24
N ASP A 30 -2.33 6.29 12.15
CA ASP A 30 -1.92 7.61 11.65
C ASP A 30 -2.28 8.71 12.67
N ILE A 31 -3.47 8.60 13.28
CA ILE A 31 -3.97 9.52 14.31
C ILE A 31 -3.06 9.46 15.56
N LEU A 32 -2.62 8.28 15.97
CA LEU A 32 -1.67 8.12 17.09
C LEU A 32 -0.34 8.82 16.77
N GLY A 33 0.21 8.61 15.57
CA GLY A 33 1.43 9.29 15.11
C GLY A 33 1.29 10.81 15.12
N TYR A 34 0.18 11.36 14.59
CA TYR A 34 -0.10 12.80 14.62
C TYR A 34 -0.31 13.34 16.04
N VAL A 35 -0.96 12.60 16.94
CA VAL A 35 -1.13 12.99 18.35
C VAL A 35 0.20 13.02 19.11
N ILE A 36 1.09 12.05 18.86
CA ILE A 36 2.45 12.04 19.44
C ILE A 36 3.25 13.24 18.91
N ALA A 37 3.22 13.50 17.60
CA ALA A 37 3.92 14.63 16.99
C ALA A 37 3.39 16.00 17.48
N TRP A 38 2.07 16.13 17.64
CA TRP A 38 1.44 17.33 18.23
C TRP A 38 1.82 17.52 19.70
N ALA A 39 1.81 16.45 20.49
CA ALA A 39 2.24 16.49 21.88
C ALA A 39 3.73 16.88 22.00
N ALA A 40 4.60 16.37 21.12
CA ALA A 40 6.02 16.73 21.09
C ALA A 40 6.29 18.19 20.68
N ALA A 41 5.31 18.90 20.10
CA ALA A 41 5.44 20.31 19.71
C ALA A 41 5.16 21.31 20.85
N ASP A 42 4.44 20.91 21.91
CA ASP A 42 4.14 21.78 23.06
C ASP A 42 4.44 21.09 24.41
N ARG A 43 5.30 21.74 25.20
CA ARG A 43 5.78 21.25 26.50
C ARG A 43 4.68 20.98 27.53
N ARG A 44 3.57 21.73 27.49
CA ARG A 44 2.44 21.58 28.42
C ARG A 44 1.49 20.48 27.96
N ILE A 45 1.28 20.33 26.66
CA ILE A 45 0.48 19.25 26.06
C ILE A 45 1.19 17.91 26.30
N HIS A 46 2.50 17.82 26.01
CA HIS A 46 3.32 16.64 26.29
C HIS A 46 3.16 16.13 27.73
N ARG A 47 3.41 17.00 28.71
CA ARG A 47 3.36 16.66 30.14
C ARG A 47 1.98 16.19 30.58
N LYS A 48 0.93 16.89 30.14
CA LYS A 48 -0.45 16.53 30.50
C LYS A 48 -0.87 15.20 29.89
N LEU A 49 -0.57 14.96 28.62
CA LEU A 49 -0.89 13.71 27.96
C LEU A 49 -0.08 12.54 28.55
N LEU A 50 1.21 12.74 28.81
CA LEU A 50 2.05 11.74 29.47
C LEU A 50 1.55 11.40 30.88
N LEU A 51 1.17 12.41 31.69
CA LEU A 51 0.60 12.16 33.00
C LEU A 51 -0.75 11.42 32.92
N GLN A 52 -1.65 11.82 32.02
CA GLN A 52 -2.93 11.12 31.80
C GLN A 52 -2.73 9.67 31.34
N CYS A 53 -1.78 9.41 30.45
CA CYS A 53 -1.41 8.06 30.03
C CYS A 53 -0.86 7.23 31.19
N LEU A 54 0.05 7.80 32.00
CA LEU A 54 0.61 7.14 33.19
C LEU A 54 -0.47 6.85 34.24
N ASP A 55 -1.39 7.79 34.50
CA ASP A 55 -2.51 7.59 35.43
C ASP A 55 -3.49 6.52 34.92
N ALA A 56 -3.80 6.50 33.61
CA ALA A 56 -4.64 5.46 33.00
C ALA A 56 -3.99 4.05 33.09
N LEU A 57 -2.67 3.95 32.88
CA LEU A 57 -1.91 2.70 33.08
C LEU A 57 -1.91 2.24 34.55
N ASN A 58 -1.96 3.19 35.49
CA ASN A 58 -2.01 2.95 36.92
C ASN A 58 -3.40 2.46 37.39
N LEU A 59 -4.46 2.87 36.68
CA LEU A 59 -5.84 2.40 36.84
C LEU A 59 -6.07 1.02 36.18
N HIS A 60 -5.27 0.66 35.19
CA HIS A 60 -5.30 -0.62 34.48
C HIS A 60 -3.98 -1.40 34.62
N PRO A 61 -3.59 -1.78 35.85
CA PRO A 61 -2.32 -2.48 36.08
C PRO A 61 -2.27 -3.83 35.33
N PRO A 62 -1.10 -4.29 34.88
CA PRO A 62 -0.95 -5.58 34.19
C PRO A 62 -1.46 -6.74 35.05
N SER A 63 -2.48 -7.45 34.56
CA SER A 63 -3.16 -8.52 35.30
C SER A 63 -2.16 -9.53 35.87
N SER A 64 -2.16 -9.74 37.18
CA SER A 64 -1.51 -10.91 37.80
C SER A 64 -2.31 -12.17 37.50
N LEU A 65 -1.65 -13.33 37.45
CA LEU A 65 -2.38 -14.60 37.49
C LEU A 65 -2.98 -14.81 38.88
N GLU A 66 -4.23 -15.26 38.94
CA GLU A 66 -4.79 -15.89 40.15
C GLU A 66 -4.15 -17.27 40.32
N GLU A 67 -2.95 -17.32 40.91
CA GLU A 67 -2.37 -18.58 41.40
C GLU A 67 -2.87 -18.90 42.82
N PRO A 68 -3.02 -20.19 43.20
CA PRO A 68 -3.88 -20.60 44.33
C PRO A 68 -3.39 -20.28 45.76
N ALA A 69 -2.40 -19.40 45.91
CA ALA A 69 -1.61 -19.24 47.13
C ALA A 69 -1.40 -17.78 47.60
N GLY A 70 -2.00 -16.78 46.94
CA GLY A 70 -2.05 -15.39 47.44
C GLY A 70 -0.72 -14.62 47.50
N ALA A 71 0.34 -15.12 46.84
CA ALA A 71 1.63 -14.41 46.77
C ALA A 71 1.56 -13.24 45.78
N THR A 72 1.81 -12.01 46.24
CA THR A 72 1.81 -10.79 45.40
C THR A 72 3.09 -10.60 44.57
N HIS A 73 4.14 -11.37 44.88
CA HIS A 73 5.49 -11.16 44.40
C HIS A 73 6.22 -12.50 44.18
N THR A 74 7.08 -12.55 43.17
CA THR A 74 8.03 -13.66 42.94
C THR A 74 9.44 -13.15 43.14
N VAL A 75 10.23 -13.84 43.98
CA VAL A 75 11.68 -13.61 44.08
C VAL A 75 12.36 -14.43 42.99
N VAL A 76 13.25 -13.79 42.23
CA VAL A 76 14.06 -14.40 41.18
C VAL A 76 15.51 -14.25 41.59
N ASP A 77 16.26 -15.36 41.68
CA ASP A 77 17.71 -15.38 41.87
C ASP A 77 18.36 -16.10 40.69
N VAL A 78 19.45 -15.55 40.17
CA VAL A 78 20.31 -16.17 39.14
C VAL A 78 21.76 -15.79 39.45
N ASN A 79 22.65 -16.78 39.59
CA ASN A 79 24.08 -16.57 39.82
C ASN A 79 24.44 -15.67 41.04
N GLY A 80 23.56 -15.58 42.03
CA GLY A 80 23.73 -14.75 43.23
C GLY A 80 23.28 -13.29 43.10
N GLU A 81 22.64 -12.91 41.98
CA GLU A 81 21.91 -11.65 41.84
C GLU A 81 20.40 -11.94 41.92
N SER A 82 19.67 -11.22 42.78
CA SER A 82 18.23 -11.40 42.94
C SER A 82 17.41 -10.11 42.87
N THR A 83 16.16 -10.23 42.42
CA THR A 83 15.17 -9.14 42.33
C THR A 83 13.77 -9.66 42.64
N VAL A 84 12.84 -8.73 42.84
CA VAL A 84 11.40 -9.01 42.98
C VAL A 84 10.68 -8.65 41.67
N VAL A 85 9.87 -9.59 41.17
CA VAL A 85 9.04 -9.44 39.97
C VAL A 85 7.57 -9.72 40.27
N ILE A 86 6.70 -9.30 39.35
CA ILE A 86 5.26 -9.60 39.39
C ILE A 86 5.04 -11.09 39.05
N PRO A 87 4.18 -11.83 39.75
CA PRO A 87 3.83 -13.20 39.39
C PRO A 87 2.96 -13.22 38.11
N PHE A 88 3.58 -13.57 36.98
CA PHE A 88 2.88 -13.81 35.72
C PHE A 88 3.64 -14.81 34.84
N ASP A 89 2.88 -15.73 34.24
CA ASP A 89 3.35 -16.81 33.38
C ASP A 89 2.58 -16.77 32.06
N VAL A 90 3.27 -16.41 30.98
CA VAL A 90 2.68 -16.28 29.63
C VAL A 90 2.06 -17.60 29.14
N LEU A 91 2.54 -18.78 29.58
CA LEU A 91 1.97 -20.08 29.17
C LEU A 91 0.68 -20.47 29.90
N ARG A 92 0.26 -19.70 30.91
CA ARG A 92 -0.97 -19.89 31.71
C ARG A 92 -1.93 -18.70 31.63
N GLY A 93 -1.39 -17.49 31.62
CA GLY A 93 -2.14 -16.24 31.60
C GLY A 93 -2.81 -15.96 30.26
N ALA A 94 -3.74 -15.00 30.30
CA ALA A 94 -4.27 -14.37 29.09
C ALA A 94 -3.28 -13.30 28.61
N VAL A 95 -2.95 -13.27 27.32
CA VAL A 95 -2.04 -12.28 26.74
C VAL A 95 -2.64 -11.72 25.45
N SER A 96 -2.51 -10.41 25.26
CA SER A 96 -3.02 -9.68 24.11
C SER A 96 -1.89 -9.00 23.34
N ILE A 97 -1.99 -9.04 22.01
CA ILE A 97 -1.12 -8.32 21.06
C ILE A 97 -1.63 -6.87 20.81
N HIS A 98 -2.82 -6.51 21.31
CA HIS A 98 -3.45 -5.20 21.14
C HIS A 98 -3.38 -4.34 22.42
N GLN A 99 -2.32 -3.52 22.51
CA GLN A 99 -1.96 -2.76 23.71
C GLN A 99 -1.85 -1.23 23.44
N PRO A 100 -2.87 -0.58 22.84
CA PRO A 100 -2.74 0.79 22.32
C PRO A 100 -2.34 1.84 23.38
N LEU A 101 -2.81 1.72 24.62
CA LEU A 101 -2.44 2.64 25.71
C LEU A 101 -0.93 2.58 26.05
N TRP A 102 -0.35 1.38 26.14
CA TRP A 102 1.10 1.21 26.34
C TRP A 102 1.90 1.81 25.19
N ARG A 103 1.43 1.63 23.94
CA ARG A 103 2.14 2.07 22.74
C ARG A 103 2.08 3.58 22.52
N LEU A 104 0.93 4.21 22.76
CA LEU A 104 0.81 5.66 22.82
C LEU A 104 1.74 6.23 23.91
N THR A 105 1.76 5.61 25.10
CA THR A 105 2.66 6.03 26.19
C THR A 105 4.13 5.87 25.78
N ALA A 106 4.50 4.81 25.06
CA ALA A 106 5.84 4.60 24.54
C ALA A 106 6.24 5.72 23.58
N GLY A 107 5.37 6.09 22.63
CA GLY A 107 5.59 7.16 21.67
C GLY A 107 5.87 8.53 22.32
N LEU A 108 5.27 8.82 23.48
CA LEU A 108 5.55 10.05 24.22
C LEU A 108 6.99 10.13 24.78
N PHE A 109 7.73 9.02 24.83
CA PHE A 109 9.16 9.00 25.17
C PHE A 109 10.09 9.21 23.95
N THR A 110 9.57 9.37 22.72
CA THR A 110 10.38 9.84 21.57
C THR A 110 10.40 11.37 21.44
N ALA A 111 9.92 12.08 22.47
CA ALA A 111 9.99 13.53 22.56
C ALA A 111 11.44 14.04 22.69
N SER A 112 11.68 15.30 22.37
CA SER A 112 13.03 15.90 22.40
C SER A 112 13.66 15.88 23.79
N GLU A 113 14.99 15.91 23.86
CA GLU A 113 15.75 15.90 25.11
C GLU A 113 15.25 16.97 26.10
N GLU A 114 14.93 18.17 25.61
CA GLU A 114 14.42 19.27 26.45
C GLU A 114 13.10 18.92 27.16
N LEU A 115 12.21 18.19 26.50
CA LEU A 115 10.93 17.78 27.08
C LEU A 115 11.11 16.71 28.16
N LEU A 116 12.09 15.81 28.01
CA LEU A 116 12.34 14.70 28.94
C LEU A 116 13.39 15.03 30.04
N ARG A 117 14.14 16.13 29.92
CA ARG A 117 15.27 16.50 30.79
C ARG A 117 14.96 16.46 32.29
N PHE A 118 13.73 16.83 32.68
CA PHE A 118 13.28 16.84 34.08
C PHE A 118 13.29 15.45 34.76
N LEU A 119 13.24 14.36 33.99
CA LEU A 119 13.34 13.00 34.51
C LEU A 119 14.76 12.69 35.02
N LEU A 120 15.77 13.29 34.38
CA LEU A 120 17.19 13.12 34.68
C LEU A 120 17.67 14.03 35.82
N THR A 121 17.15 15.26 35.93
CA THR A 121 17.59 16.26 36.92
C THR A 121 17.51 15.74 38.36
N THR A 122 18.60 15.77 39.13
CA THR A 122 18.61 15.29 40.52
C THR A 122 17.98 16.28 41.50
N ASP A 123 18.08 17.58 41.22
CA ASP A 123 17.37 18.63 41.95
C ASP A 123 15.85 18.53 41.70
N VAL A 124 15.07 18.80 42.75
CA VAL A 124 13.60 18.79 42.74
C VAL A 124 13.05 20.20 42.96
N SER A 125 13.87 21.15 43.44
CA SER A 125 13.45 22.51 43.78
C SER A 125 12.99 23.36 42.60
N CYS A 126 13.42 23.00 41.38
CA CYS A 126 13.08 23.69 40.13
C CYS A 126 11.97 23.01 39.30
N MET A 127 11.33 21.94 39.82
CA MET A 127 10.32 21.16 39.09
C MET A 127 8.90 21.73 39.26
N THR A 128 8.07 21.66 38.21
CA THR A 128 6.62 21.90 38.34
C THR A 128 5.92 20.72 39.01
N GLU A 129 4.73 20.95 39.57
CA GLU A 129 3.88 19.91 40.17
C GLU A 129 3.59 18.77 39.18
N GLU A 130 3.38 19.11 37.90
CA GLU A 130 3.15 18.18 36.81
C GLU A 130 4.38 17.28 36.57
N GLU A 131 5.60 17.85 36.52
CA GLU A 131 6.85 17.10 36.38
C GLU A 131 7.12 16.19 37.59
N ALA A 132 6.86 16.69 38.80
CA ALA A 132 7.01 15.92 40.04
C ALA A 132 6.05 14.72 40.08
N SER A 133 4.80 14.92 39.67
CA SER A 133 3.78 13.86 39.58
C SER A 133 4.14 12.78 38.56
N ILE A 134 4.54 13.17 37.33
CA ILE A 134 5.02 12.23 36.31
C ILE A 134 6.18 11.39 36.85
N ARG A 135 7.16 12.02 37.50
CA ARG A 135 8.33 11.35 38.06
C ARG A 135 7.97 10.41 39.21
N GLN A 136 6.96 10.75 40.01
CA GLN A 136 6.41 9.87 41.06
C GLN A 136 5.72 8.65 40.46
N GLN A 137 4.87 8.82 39.44
CA GLN A 137 4.20 7.71 38.75
C GLN A 137 5.19 6.78 38.04
N MET A 138 6.20 7.33 37.35
CA MET A 138 7.25 6.52 36.71
C MET A 138 8.05 5.69 37.73
N ARG A 139 8.39 6.25 38.90
CA ARG A 139 9.02 5.50 40.00
C ARG A 139 8.10 4.38 40.52
N LYS A 140 6.81 4.67 40.73
CA LYS A 140 5.81 3.68 41.17
C LYS A 140 5.67 2.53 40.17
N MET A 141 5.76 2.82 38.87
CA MET A 141 5.52 1.88 37.78
C MET A 141 6.79 1.28 37.14
N ALA A 142 7.98 1.47 37.72
CA ALA A 142 9.25 0.91 37.22
C ALA A 142 9.33 -0.65 37.20
N SER A 143 8.28 -1.33 37.68
CA SER A 143 8.08 -2.79 37.56
C SER A 143 6.93 -3.19 36.61
N THR A 144 6.03 -2.28 36.27
CA THR A 144 4.79 -2.55 35.50
C THR A 144 4.77 -1.91 34.11
N LEU A 145 5.50 -0.80 33.90
CA LEU A 145 5.37 0.04 32.71
C LEU A 145 5.66 -0.71 31.39
N TYR A 146 6.61 -1.65 31.40
CA TYR A 146 7.00 -2.46 30.24
C TYR A 146 6.53 -3.93 30.32
N GLU A 147 5.77 -4.31 31.35
CA GLU A 147 5.34 -5.69 31.61
C GLU A 147 4.42 -6.24 30.50
N MET A 148 3.49 -5.43 29.98
CA MET A 148 2.57 -5.87 28.91
C MET A 148 3.28 -6.05 27.56
N PRO A 149 4.16 -5.13 27.10
CA PRO A 149 5.06 -5.38 25.96
C PRO A 149 5.93 -6.62 26.13
N LEU A 150 6.52 -6.84 27.31
CA LEU A 150 7.31 -8.03 27.59
C LEU A 150 6.49 -9.33 27.45
N ARG A 151 5.21 -9.33 27.87
CA ARG A 151 4.29 -10.48 27.64
C ARG A 151 4.05 -10.74 26.15
N ALA A 152 3.85 -9.70 25.33
CA ALA A 152 3.62 -9.85 23.89
C ALA A 152 4.86 -10.38 23.15
N ILE A 153 6.05 -9.85 23.49
CA ILE A 153 7.32 -10.32 22.92
C ILE A 153 7.59 -11.78 23.35
N VAL A 154 7.35 -12.14 24.61
CA VAL A 154 7.51 -13.51 25.11
C VAL A 154 6.48 -14.48 24.49
N LEU A 155 5.25 -14.03 24.23
CA LEU A 155 4.25 -14.80 23.46
C LEU A 155 4.80 -15.13 22.06
N CYS A 156 5.36 -14.15 21.34
CA CYS A 156 5.97 -14.36 20.03
C CYS A 156 7.18 -15.29 20.07
N ALA A 157 8.04 -15.18 21.10
CA ALA A 157 9.17 -16.08 21.31
C ALA A 157 8.71 -17.53 21.62
N GLN A 158 7.68 -17.71 22.45
CA GLN A 158 7.13 -19.03 22.78
C GLN A 158 6.35 -19.66 21.61
N ALA A 159 5.67 -18.86 20.79
CA ALA A 159 5.06 -19.33 19.54
C ALA A 159 6.15 -19.76 18.53
N SER A 160 7.26 -19.02 18.46
CA SER A 160 8.46 -19.41 17.70
C SER A 160 9.04 -20.72 18.22
N ALA A 161 9.19 -20.88 19.54
CA ALA A 161 9.52 -22.13 20.23
C ALA A 161 8.40 -23.20 20.23
N GLN A 162 7.38 -23.04 19.38
CA GLN A 162 6.36 -24.05 19.05
C GLN A 162 5.41 -24.42 20.20
N LEU A 163 5.43 -23.70 21.32
CA LEU A 163 4.61 -23.98 22.51
C LEU A 163 3.11 -23.71 22.30
N TRP A 164 2.75 -22.91 21.30
CA TRP A 164 1.39 -22.41 21.02
C TRP A 164 0.71 -23.04 19.77
N ARG A 165 1.27 -24.14 19.23
CA ARG A 165 0.79 -24.86 18.03
C ARG A 165 -0.71 -25.25 17.98
N ARG A 166 -1.43 -25.19 19.10
CA ARG A 166 -2.84 -25.62 19.20
C ARG A 166 -3.86 -24.45 19.11
N ASN A 167 -3.39 -23.21 19.03
CA ASN A 167 -4.21 -21.99 19.01
C ASN A 167 -4.76 -21.58 17.61
N GLY A 168 -4.78 -22.49 16.63
CA GLY A 168 -5.30 -22.23 15.28
C GLY A 168 -4.46 -21.24 14.46
N PHE A 169 -4.97 -20.80 13.30
CA PHE A 169 -4.29 -19.78 12.47
C PHE A 169 -4.50 -18.36 12.99
N SER A 170 -5.60 -18.07 13.71
CA SER A 170 -5.85 -16.76 14.33
C SER A 170 -4.62 -16.17 15.04
N LEU A 171 -4.02 -16.87 16.01
CA LEU A 171 -2.80 -16.39 16.69
C LEU A 171 -1.59 -16.25 15.74
N VAL A 172 -1.47 -17.13 14.73
CA VAL A 172 -0.38 -17.04 13.72
C VAL A 172 -0.55 -15.78 12.86
N ASN A 173 -1.77 -15.42 12.52
CA ASN A 173 -2.12 -14.23 11.74
C ASN A 173 -1.94 -12.94 12.57
N GLN A 174 -2.29 -12.95 13.86
CA GLN A 174 -1.99 -11.83 14.77
C GLN A 174 -0.48 -11.58 14.86
N ILE A 175 0.32 -12.63 15.05
CA ILE A 175 1.78 -12.55 15.11
C ILE A 175 2.36 -12.12 13.74
N HIS A 176 1.81 -12.58 12.63
CA HIS A 176 2.24 -12.14 11.30
C HIS A 176 2.02 -10.63 11.10
N ASN A 177 0.85 -10.11 11.45
CA ASN A 177 0.54 -8.69 11.31
C ASN A 177 1.34 -7.82 12.30
N TYR A 178 1.59 -8.29 13.53
CA TYR A 178 2.42 -7.60 14.52
C TYR A 178 3.82 -7.21 14.00
N TYR A 179 4.42 -8.03 13.13
CA TYR A 179 5.71 -7.77 12.47
C TYR A 179 5.58 -7.17 11.05
N SER A 180 4.37 -6.98 10.53
CA SER A 180 4.13 -6.53 9.15
C SER A 180 4.41 -5.03 8.96
N PRO A 181 5.04 -4.59 7.84
CA PRO A 181 5.24 -3.17 7.53
C PRO A 181 3.96 -2.31 7.60
N LEU A 182 2.78 -2.92 7.42
CA LEU A 182 1.47 -2.27 7.49
C LEU A 182 1.14 -1.63 8.85
N CYS A 183 1.66 -2.19 9.95
CA CYS A 183 1.35 -1.71 11.31
C CYS A 183 2.47 -1.90 12.35
N ARG A 184 3.62 -2.52 12.03
CA ARG A 184 4.74 -2.73 12.97
C ARG A 184 5.18 -1.45 13.72
N ALA A 185 5.17 -0.32 13.02
CA ALA A 185 5.53 1.00 13.54
C ALA A 185 4.69 1.45 14.75
N GLU A 186 3.41 1.06 14.81
CA GLU A 186 2.52 1.30 15.96
C GLU A 186 2.16 0.01 16.72
N MET A 187 2.98 -1.03 16.56
CA MET A 187 2.83 -2.32 17.24
C MET A 187 4.17 -2.82 17.82
N PHE A 188 4.96 -3.59 17.07
CA PHE A 188 6.23 -4.15 17.53
C PHE A 188 7.27 -3.07 17.89
N ASP A 189 7.40 -2.02 17.06
CA ASP A 189 8.35 -0.93 17.28
C ASP A 189 8.05 -0.16 18.58
N ARG A 190 6.76 0.11 18.88
CA ARG A 190 6.33 0.74 20.13
C ARG A 190 6.50 -0.16 21.36
N ASP A 191 6.33 -1.48 21.20
CA ASP A 191 6.60 -2.44 22.27
C ASP A 191 8.10 -2.52 22.59
N LEU A 192 8.97 -2.54 21.57
CA LEU A 192 10.43 -2.49 21.73
C LEU A 192 10.88 -1.16 22.37
N LEU A 193 10.31 -0.04 21.93
CA LEU A 193 10.52 1.28 22.54
C LEU A 193 10.14 1.29 24.03
N MET A 194 9.01 0.69 24.41
CA MET A 194 8.65 0.58 25.83
C MET A 194 9.60 -0.33 26.62
N MET A 195 10.17 -1.37 26.00
CA MET A 195 11.26 -2.14 26.60
C MET A 195 12.53 -1.29 26.80
N GLN A 196 12.85 -0.36 25.89
CA GLN A 196 13.95 0.60 26.05
C GLN A 196 13.68 1.63 27.16
N VAL A 197 12.43 2.12 27.29
CA VAL A 197 12.01 2.94 28.45
C VAL A 197 12.19 2.15 29.76
N GLY A 198 11.79 0.87 29.79
CA GLY A 198 12.01 -0.03 30.92
C GLY A 198 13.49 -0.19 31.28
N ALA A 199 14.35 -0.35 30.27
CA ALA A 199 15.81 -0.47 30.42
C ALA A 199 16.49 0.83 30.88
N ALA A 200 15.85 1.99 30.66
CA ALA A 200 16.32 3.29 31.13
C ALA A 200 15.97 3.57 32.60
N ILE A 201 14.78 3.14 33.05
CA ILE A 201 14.25 3.50 34.38
C ILE A 201 14.50 2.47 35.48
N ARG A 202 14.69 1.19 35.14
CA ARG A 202 14.89 0.10 36.11
C ARG A 202 16.39 -0.21 36.25
N PRO A 203 16.89 -0.60 37.44
CA PRO A 203 18.26 -1.10 37.58
C PRO A 203 18.54 -2.25 36.59
N PRO A 204 19.73 -2.29 35.96
CA PRO A 204 19.96 -3.15 34.80
C PRO A 204 19.97 -4.66 35.16
N THR A 205 20.42 -5.02 36.36
CA THR A 205 20.28 -6.38 36.91
C THR A 205 18.80 -6.75 37.08
N ASP A 206 18.03 -5.94 37.81
CA ASP A 206 16.60 -6.14 38.05
C ASP A 206 15.77 -6.21 36.75
N PHE A 207 16.19 -5.51 35.70
CA PHE A 207 15.58 -5.55 34.38
C PHE A 207 15.90 -6.87 33.64
N LEU A 208 17.18 -7.26 33.62
CA LEU A 208 17.65 -8.51 33.02
C LEU A 208 17.03 -9.74 33.69
N LEU A 209 17.03 -9.80 35.03
CA LEU A 209 16.42 -10.89 35.80
C LEU A 209 14.90 -10.98 35.55
N HIS A 210 14.21 -9.84 35.34
CA HIS A 210 12.79 -9.83 35.00
C HIS A 210 12.53 -10.44 33.60
N ILE A 211 13.38 -10.13 32.62
CA ILE A 211 13.34 -10.78 31.30
C ILE A 211 13.59 -12.29 31.42
N ILE A 212 14.67 -12.71 32.10
CA ILE A 212 15.00 -14.13 32.32
C ILE A 212 13.84 -14.90 32.97
N CYS A 213 13.15 -14.28 33.94
CA CYS A 213 11.97 -14.85 34.56
C CYS A 213 10.81 -15.07 33.58
N ARG A 214 10.46 -14.05 32.77
CA ARG A 214 9.33 -14.14 31.82
C ARG A 214 9.60 -15.14 30.69
N PHE A 215 10.83 -15.24 30.22
CA PHE A 215 11.27 -16.29 29.28
C PHE A 215 11.37 -17.69 29.94
N ARG A 216 11.20 -17.80 31.27
CA ARG A 216 11.32 -19.04 32.07
C ARG A 216 12.71 -19.68 32.01
N LEU A 217 13.75 -18.85 31.87
CA LEU A 217 15.15 -19.27 31.66
C LEU A 217 16.02 -19.26 32.93
N ILE A 218 15.45 -19.02 34.11
CA ILE A 218 16.15 -18.95 35.42
C ILE A 218 17.13 -20.12 35.61
N GLN A 219 16.65 -21.36 35.45
CA GLN A 219 17.47 -22.58 35.60
C GLN A 219 18.50 -22.78 34.48
N TRP A 220 18.31 -22.17 33.30
CA TRP A 220 19.29 -22.23 32.20
C TRP A 220 20.39 -21.17 32.38
N ALA A 221 20.04 -20.01 32.94
CA ALA A 221 20.96 -18.88 33.15
C ALA A 221 21.89 -19.07 34.36
N ASP A 222 21.53 -19.94 35.31
CA ASP A 222 22.34 -20.27 36.48
C ASP A 222 23.46 -21.29 36.17
N GLN A 223 24.62 -21.12 36.82
CA GLN A 223 25.79 -22.00 36.66
C GLN A 223 25.54 -23.46 37.08
N SER A 224 24.55 -23.75 37.94
CA SER A 224 24.22 -25.13 38.31
C SER A 224 23.40 -25.88 37.24
N GLY A 225 22.89 -25.19 36.21
CA GLY A 225 21.84 -25.68 35.29
C GLY A 225 22.17 -26.86 34.37
N ASP A 226 23.45 -27.19 34.16
CA ASP A 226 23.84 -28.45 33.46
C ASP A 226 23.81 -29.68 34.41
N GLY A 227 23.69 -29.46 35.72
CA GLY A 227 23.54 -30.51 36.74
C GLY A 227 22.13 -31.11 36.79
N GLY A 228 22.03 -32.41 37.09
CA GLY A 228 20.79 -33.19 37.06
C GLY A 228 19.74 -32.83 38.12
N SER A 229 19.09 -31.68 37.95
CA SER A 229 17.94 -31.24 38.75
C SER A 229 16.79 -32.25 38.69
N LYS A 230 16.29 -32.68 39.86
CA LYS A 230 15.17 -33.63 39.99
C LYS A 230 13.79 -32.97 39.84
N HIS A 231 13.73 -31.69 39.49
CA HIS A 231 12.47 -30.97 39.33
C HIS A 231 11.80 -31.27 37.97
N SER A 232 10.47 -31.22 37.94
CA SER A 232 9.69 -31.32 36.71
C SER A 232 10.12 -30.25 35.70
N THR A 233 10.14 -30.57 34.40
CA THR A 233 10.49 -29.57 33.38
C THR A 233 9.58 -28.34 33.48
N PRO A 234 10.06 -27.12 33.21
CA PRO A 234 9.23 -25.91 33.28
C PRO A 234 7.98 -26.00 32.39
N PHE A 235 8.06 -26.76 31.29
CA PHE A 235 7.05 -26.81 30.23
C PHE A 235 6.06 -27.98 30.37
N GLY A 236 6.23 -28.84 31.39
CA GLY A 236 5.32 -29.94 31.74
C GLY A 236 5.96 -31.32 31.60
N LYS A 237 5.15 -32.31 31.19
CA LYS A 237 5.62 -33.65 30.80
C LYS A 237 5.96 -33.63 29.31
N MET A 238 7.25 -33.47 28.99
CA MET A 238 7.82 -33.47 27.64
C MET A 238 9.15 -34.23 27.67
N GLU A 239 9.61 -34.71 26.52
CA GLU A 239 10.89 -35.43 26.46
C GLU A 239 12.08 -34.50 26.77
N PRO A 240 13.16 -34.99 27.41
CA PRO A 240 14.30 -34.15 27.81
C PRO A 240 15.03 -33.49 26.64
N GLU A 241 14.97 -34.06 25.44
CA GLU A 241 15.53 -33.46 24.22
C GLU A 241 14.67 -32.34 23.65
N GLU A 242 13.36 -32.54 23.55
CA GLU A 242 12.42 -31.51 23.07
C GLU A 242 12.43 -30.30 24.01
N THR A 243 12.43 -30.57 25.32
CA THR A 243 12.60 -29.57 26.37
C THR A 243 13.90 -28.77 26.18
N GLY A 244 15.02 -29.45 25.87
CA GLY A 244 16.30 -28.80 25.57
C GLY A 244 16.23 -27.88 24.36
N LYS A 245 15.66 -28.36 23.25
CA LYS A 245 15.48 -27.58 22.00
C LYS A 245 14.60 -26.34 22.24
N ILE A 246 13.52 -26.46 23.01
CA ILE A 246 12.64 -25.33 23.40
C ILE A 246 13.41 -24.29 24.24
N ILE A 247 14.18 -24.74 25.24
CA ILE A 247 15.00 -23.85 26.09
C ILE A 247 16.03 -23.08 25.25
N VAL A 248 16.71 -23.74 24.30
CA VAL A 248 17.69 -23.08 23.42
C VAL A 248 17.02 -22.04 22.52
N ILE A 249 15.86 -22.32 21.92
CA ILE A 249 15.13 -21.33 21.11
C ILE A 249 14.70 -20.13 21.98
N LEU A 250 14.20 -20.36 23.19
CA LEU A 250 13.84 -19.26 24.10
C LEU A 250 15.06 -18.43 24.52
N ALA A 251 16.23 -19.05 24.72
CA ALA A 251 17.47 -18.34 25.00
C ALA A 251 17.99 -17.54 23.80
N GLU A 252 17.85 -18.07 22.58
CA GLU A 252 18.14 -17.37 21.34
C GLU A 252 17.28 -16.10 21.20
N GLU A 253 15.96 -16.21 21.38
CA GLU A 253 15.04 -15.07 21.33
C GLU A 253 15.27 -14.08 22.48
N MET A 254 15.64 -14.55 23.67
CA MET A 254 15.98 -13.67 24.80
C MET A 254 17.24 -12.84 24.52
N LEU A 255 18.33 -13.46 24.02
CA LEU A 255 19.53 -12.70 23.64
C LEU A 255 19.26 -11.80 22.43
N HIS A 256 18.35 -12.19 21.52
CA HIS A 256 17.93 -11.33 20.41
C HIS A 256 17.22 -10.06 20.91
N LEU A 257 16.33 -10.18 21.90
CA LEU A 257 15.69 -9.03 22.55
C LEU A 257 16.71 -8.08 23.20
N LEU A 258 17.76 -8.61 23.84
CA LEU A 258 18.84 -7.76 24.39
C LEU A 258 19.64 -7.04 23.30
N ILE A 259 19.89 -7.69 22.16
CA ILE A 259 20.52 -7.05 20.98
C ILE A 259 19.62 -5.92 20.48
N MET A 260 18.31 -6.16 20.33
CA MET A 260 17.38 -5.15 19.83
C MET A 260 17.28 -3.94 20.77
N ILE A 261 17.09 -4.17 22.08
CA ILE A 261 16.98 -3.09 23.08
C ILE A 261 18.21 -2.17 23.07
N VAL A 262 19.43 -2.73 22.93
CA VAL A 262 20.67 -1.93 23.04
C VAL A 262 21.22 -1.45 21.68
N GLY A 263 20.83 -2.08 20.57
CA GLY A 263 21.31 -1.79 19.22
C GLY A 263 20.38 -0.94 18.34
N GLU A 264 19.07 -1.07 18.51
CA GLU A 264 18.09 -0.38 17.66
C GLU A 264 17.81 1.03 18.20
N ARG A 265 18.70 1.96 17.82
CA ARG A 265 18.71 3.37 18.25
C ARG A 265 18.36 4.36 17.16
N TYR A 266 18.21 3.89 15.92
CA TYR A 266 17.97 4.72 14.73
C TYR A 266 16.49 5.10 14.63
N HIS A 267 15.98 5.72 15.70
CA HIS A 267 14.66 6.33 15.79
C HIS A 267 14.84 7.66 16.55
N PRO A 268 14.47 8.82 15.96
CA PRO A 268 14.65 10.11 16.60
C PRO A 268 14.03 10.16 18.01
N GLY A 269 14.73 10.78 18.96
CA GLY A 269 14.36 10.80 20.37
C GLY A 269 14.79 9.57 21.18
N VAL A 270 15.08 8.43 20.55
CA VAL A 270 15.73 7.27 21.20
C VAL A 270 17.25 7.37 21.08
N GLY A 271 17.72 7.63 19.86
CA GLY A 271 19.13 7.90 19.56
C GLY A 271 19.29 9.20 18.79
N LYS A 272 20.51 9.75 18.86
CA LYS A 272 20.93 10.96 18.13
C LYS A 272 21.04 10.64 16.64
N CYS A 273 19.91 10.74 15.96
CA CYS A 273 19.76 10.47 14.53
C CYS A 273 18.56 11.24 13.97
N THR A 274 18.56 11.42 12.67
CA THR A 274 17.48 12.02 11.89
C THR A 274 16.54 10.95 11.35
N TYR A 275 15.31 11.34 11.00
CA TYR A 275 14.39 10.48 10.24
C TYR A 275 15.00 10.02 8.90
N ALA A 276 15.86 10.83 8.28
CA ALA A 276 16.57 10.45 7.06
C ALA A 276 17.52 9.26 7.30
N GLU A 277 18.28 9.24 8.39
CA GLU A 277 19.16 8.13 8.76
C GLU A 277 18.39 6.87 9.18
N GLN A 278 17.19 7.01 9.78
CA GLN A 278 16.27 5.90 10.04
C GLN A 278 15.84 5.23 8.71
N VAL A 279 15.35 6.01 7.75
CA VAL A 279 14.97 5.54 6.40
C VAL A 279 16.19 4.96 5.66
N GLN A 280 17.35 5.60 5.79
CA GLN A 280 18.61 5.14 5.19
C GLN A 280 18.97 3.73 5.68
N ARG A 281 18.87 3.48 7.00
CA ARG A 281 19.18 2.18 7.60
C ARG A 281 18.19 1.09 7.18
N GLU A 282 16.89 1.40 7.08
CA GLU A 282 15.89 0.50 6.49
C GLU A 282 16.25 0.11 5.04
N VAL A 283 16.53 1.09 4.17
CA VAL A 283 16.87 0.80 2.76
C VAL A 283 18.17 0.01 2.64
N VAL A 284 19.20 0.30 3.47
CA VAL A 284 20.43 -0.50 3.53
C VAL A 284 20.11 -1.96 3.82
N HIS A 285 19.25 -2.25 4.80
CA HIS A 285 18.94 -3.63 5.19
C HIS A 285 18.02 -4.32 4.18
N VAL A 286 17.07 -3.62 3.55
CA VAL A 286 16.32 -4.14 2.40
C VAL A 286 17.27 -4.59 1.28
N LEU A 287 18.27 -3.77 0.94
CA LEU A 287 19.27 -4.11 -0.09
C LEU A 287 20.33 -5.13 0.38
N CYS A 288 20.51 -5.33 1.68
CA CYS A 288 21.34 -6.41 2.21
C CYS A 288 20.77 -7.81 1.92
N THR A 289 19.46 -7.94 1.63
CA THR A 289 18.84 -9.19 1.14
C THR A 289 19.23 -9.55 -0.30
N GLY A 290 19.66 -8.56 -1.08
CA GLY A 290 19.98 -8.67 -2.51
C GLY A 290 19.53 -7.43 -3.30
N PRO A 291 19.88 -7.31 -4.59
CA PRO A 291 19.49 -6.16 -5.40
C PRO A 291 17.98 -6.13 -5.69
N GLN A 292 17.36 -4.96 -5.57
CA GLN A 292 15.90 -4.81 -5.69
C GLN A 292 15.49 -3.67 -6.63
N PRO A 293 14.34 -3.76 -7.33
CA PRO A 293 13.72 -2.62 -7.99
C PRO A 293 13.07 -1.68 -6.96
N PHE A 294 13.00 -0.37 -7.26
CA PHE A 294 12.48 0.65 -6.34
C PHE A 294 11.09 0.31 -5.76
N SER A 295 10.18 -0.23 -6.57
CA SER A 295 8.81 -0.59 -6.14
C SER A 295 8.73 -1.80 -5.20
N HIS A 296 9.81 -2.58 -5.03
CA HIS A 296 9.91 -3.58 -3.97
C HIS A 296 10.52 -3.00 -2.68
N ILE A 297 11.42 -2.00 -2.80
CA ILE A 297 11.90 -1.21 -1.66
C ILE A 297 10.74 -0.41 -1.04
N GLN A 298 9.98 0.34 -1.85
CA GLN A 298 8.84 1.14 -1.38
C GLN A 298 7.77 0.29 -0.66
N LYS A 299 7.59 -0.98 -1.03
CA LYS A 299 6.66 -1.93 -0.37
C LYS A 299 7.16 -2.53 0.95
N ARG A 300 8.41 -2.27 1.34
CA ARG A 300 9.05 -2.77 2.57
C ARG A 300 9.24 -1.71 3.64
N MET A 301 9.09 -0.43 3.29
CA MET A 301 9.10 0.69 4.23
C MET A 301 7.81 0.70 5.07
N SER A 302 7.85 1.34 6.24
CA SER A 302 6.66 1.65 7.03
C SER A 302 5.86 2.81 6.44
N HIS A 303 4.57 2.87 6.77
CA HIS A 303 3.66 3.97 6.44
C HIS A 303 3.63 5.06 7.54
N ASP A 304 4.78 5.40 8.12
CA ASP A 304 4.86 6.43 9.18
C ASP A 304 4.62 7.83 8.59
N PRO A 305 3.60 8.60 9.04
CA PRO A 305 3.31 9.95 8.52
C PRO A 305 4.44 10.97 8.72
N MET A 306 5.40 10.71 9.62
CA MET A 306 6.60 11.55 9.77
C MET A 306 7.66 11.23 8.70
N ILE A 307 7.67 10.00 8.17
CA ILE A 307 8.59 9.55 7.10
C ILE A 307 8.12 9.99 5.72
N GLU A 308 6.80 10.16 5.50
CA GLU A 308 6.23 10.59 4.21
C GLU A 308 6.82 11.92 3.68
N ARG A 309 7.33 12.77 4.57
CA ARG A 309 8.00 14.05 4.23
C ARG A 309 9.40 13.88 3.62
N ILE A 310 9.93 12.66 3.56
CA ILE A 310 11.28 12.36 3.05
C ILE A 310 11.17 11.66 1.70
N SER A 311 11.88 12.16 0.70
CA SER A 311 12.01 11.47 -0.57
C SER A 311 12.76 10.15 -0.40
N LEU A 312 12.02 9.04 -0.42
CA LEU A 312 12.59 7.69 -0.47
C LEU A 312 13.49 7.50 -1.69
N HIS A 313 13.28 8.25 -2.78
CA HIS A 313 14.13 8.16 -3.97
C HIS A 313 15.55 8.66 -3.68
N ASP A 314 15.67 9.83 -3.05
CA ASP A 314 16.94 10.47 -2.73
C ASP A 314 17.73 9.62 -1.73
N VAL A 315 17.05 9.04 -0.73
CA VAL A 315 17.65 8.10 0.23
C VAL A 315 18.10 6.80 -0.45
N VAL A 316 17.33 6.27 -1.41
CA VAL A 316 17.76 5.11 -2.20
C VAL A 316 18.99 5.45 -3.04
N ASN A 317 19.02 6.61 -3.69
CA ASN A 317 20.15 7.08 -4.50
C ASN A 317 21.40 7.36 -3.64
N SER A 318 21.23 7.79 -2.38
CA SER A 318 22.35 8.00 -1.46
C SER A 318 23.02 6.69 -1.03
N VAL A 319 22.25 5.61 -0.80
CA VAL A 319 22.80 4.30 -0.35
C VAL A 319 23.13 3.31 -1.45
N ALA A 320 22.54 3.46 -2.64
CA ALA A 320 22.60 2.44 -3.69
C ALA A 320 23.06 2.98 -5.05
N ASN A 321 23.69 2.11 -5.83
CA ASN A 321 23.98 2.33 -7.24
C ASN A 321 22.84 1.73 -8.08
N PHE A 322 22.28 2.50 -9.01
CA PHE A 322 21.25 2.01 -9.93
C PHE A 322 21.87 1.34 -11.15
N ASN A 323 21.68 0.02 -11.30
CA ASN A 323 22.04 -0.67 -12.53
C ASN A 323 20.89 -0.53 -13.53
N LYS A 324 21.16 0.15 -14.67
CA LYS A 324 20.21 0.37 -15.77
C LYS A 324 19.61 -0.97 -16.26
N PRO A 325 18.34 -1.01 -16.72
CA PRO A 325 17.68 -2.24 -17.14
C PRO A 325 18.43 -2.98 -18.25
N THR A 326 18.38 -4.31 -18.24
CA THR A 326 18.75 -5.11 -19.42
C THR A 326 17.49 -5.43 -20.22
N SER A 327 17.60 -5.81 -21.49
CA SER A 327 16.42 -6.07 -22.36
C SER A 327 15.48 -7.18 -21.88
N THR A 328 15.86 -7.94 -20.84
CA THR A 328 15.05 -8.99 -20.20
C THR A 328 14.84 -8.78 -18.69
N SER A 329 15.32 -7.69 -18.10
CA SER A 329 15.27 -7.45 -16.64
C SER A 329 15.12 -5.97 -16.28
N ALA A 330 14.23 -5.68 -15.33
CA ALA A 330 14.06 -4.33 -14.78
C ALA A 330 15.33 -3.84 -14.08
N GLY A 331 15.53 -2.52 -14.04
CA GLY A 331 16.66 -1.90 -13.34
C GLY A 331 16.63 -2.17 -11.84
N GLN A 332 17.80 -2.34 -11.24
CA GLN A 332 17.97 -2.80 -9.85
C GLN A 332 18.97 -1.95 -9.09
N PHE A 333 18.58 -1.55 -7.89
CA PHE A 333 19.43 -0.87 -6.93
C PHE A 333 20.32 -1.89 -6.21
N HIS A 334 21.62 -1.60 -6.17
CA HIS A 334 22.65 -2.40 -5.51
C HIS A 334 23.26 -1.57 -4.39
N LEU A 335 23.35 -2.11 -3.17
CA LEU A 335 23.99 -1.42 -2.04
C LEU A 335 25.42 -0.99 -2.38
N LYS A 336 25.82 0.24 -2.05
CA LYS A 336 27.19 0.74 -2.24
C LYS A 336 28.17 -0.03 -1.36
N ASP A 337 29.31 -0.44 -1.91
CA ASP A 337 30.33 -1.24 -1.20
C ASP A 337 30.83 -0.58 0.10
N SER A 338 30.83 0.75 0.16
CA SER A 338 31.17 1.54 1.36
C SER A 338 30.22 1.32 2.54
N LEU A 339 28.98 0.89 2.30
CA LEU A 339 27.96 0.65 3.33
C LEU A 339 27.87 -0.82 3.76
N LEU A 340 28.75 -1.70 3.25
CA LEU A 340 28.81 -3.10 3.69
C LEU A 340 29.22 -3.25 5.18
N CYS A 341 29.81 -2.24 5.80
CA CYS A 341 30.04 -2.23 7.25
C CYS A 341 28.77 -2.04 8.09
N GLU A 342 27.69 -1.49 7.52
CA GLU A 342 26.45 -1.13 8.25
C GLU A 342 25.43 -2.28 8.36
N TYR A 343 25.75 -3.46 7.82
CA TYR A 343 24.89 -4.64 7.89
C TYR A 343 24.81 -5.20 9.32
N ASN A 344 23.61 -5.17 9.89
CA ASN A 344 23.23 -5.84 11.13
C ASN A 344 22.56 -7.19 10.80
N PRO A 345 23.18 -8.35 11.13
CA PRO A 345 22.53 -9.66 10.99
C PRO A 345 21.26 -9.81 11.84
N PHE A 346 21.12 -9.00 12.89
CA PHE A 346 19.99 -9.00 13.83
C PHE A 346 19.08 -7.79 13.65
N PHE A 347 19.00 -7.23 12.43
CA PHE A 347 18.09 -6.12 12.12
C PHE A 347 16.63 -6.53 12.36
N TYR A 348 15.99 -5.81 13.28
CA TYR A 348 14.72 -6.19 13.91
C TYR A 348 13.51 -6.31 12.96
N HIS A 349 13.59 -5.71 11.77
CA HIS A 349 12.53 -5.77 10.75
C HIS A 349 12.68 -6.88 9.71
N TYR A 350 13.70 -7.74 9.80
CA TYR A 350 13.80 -8.91 8.93
C TYR A 350 12.75 -9.99 9.28
N SER A 351 11.97 -10.43 8.30
CA SER A 351 11.27 -11.72 8.43
C SER A 351 12.28 -12.88 8.42
N ARG A 352 11.86 -14.06 8.88
CA ARG A 352 12.71 -15.28 8.82
C ARG A 352 13.21 -15.60 7.40
N SER A 353 12.44 -15.23 6.39
CA SER A 353 12.82 -15.31 4.97
C SER A 353 13.88 -14.28 4.58
N ASP A 354 13.73 -13.03 5.03
CA ASP A 354 14.68 -11.95 4.72
C ASP A 354 16.03 -12.18 5.39
N LEU A 355 16.04 -12.62 6.65
CA LEU A 355 17.24 -13.01 7.38
C LEU A 355 18.03 -14.06 6.60
N SER A 356 17.37 -15.14 6.17
CA SER A 356 18.04 -16.22 5.44
C SER A 356 18.54 -15.79 4.06
N GLN A 357 17.85 -14.85 3.39
CA GLN A 357 18.30 -14.26 2.13
C GLN A 357 19.51 -13.34 2.35
N ALA A 358 19.48 -12.50 3.39
CA ALA A 358 20.57 -11.61 3.76
C ALA A 358 21.83 -12.40 4.18
N GLU A 359 21.70 -13.42 5.04
CA GLU A 359 22.82 -14.30 5.41
C GLU A 359 23.52 -14.88 4.17
N GLN A 360 22.76 -15.47 3.25
CA GLN A 360 23.29 -16.07 2.01
C GLN A 360 23.90 -15.04 1.05
N TYR A 361 23.23 -13.89 0.86
CA TYR A 361 23.71 -12.84 -0.04
C TYR A 361 24.98 -12.17 0.50
N GLN A 362 24.99 -11.82 1.79
CA GLN A 362 26.12 -11.20 2.45
C GLN A 362 27.33 -12.15 2.51
N GLN A 363 27.15 -13.43 2.84
CA GLN A 363 28.23 -14.42 2.79
C GLN A 363 28.85 -14.50 1.38
N LYS A 364 28.01 -14.55 0.34
CA LYS A 364 28.44 -14.58 -1.07
C LYS A 364 29.24 -13.33 -1.47
N VAL A 365 28.75 -12.13 -1.14
CA VAL A 365 29.42 -10.86 -1.44
C VAL A 365 30.75 -10.72 -0.67
N ARG A 366 30.74 -11.02 0.63
CA ARG A 366 31.89 -10.79 1.53
C ARG A 366 33.02 -11.79 1.35
N SER A 367 32.76 -12.97 0.79
CA SER A 367 33.73 -14.08 0.59
C SER A 367 35.08 -13.73 -0.08
N LYS A 368 35.21 -12.53 -0.65
CA LYS A 368 36.42 -12.02 -1.33
C LYS A 368 36.99 -10.72 -0.73
N LEU A 369 36.38 -10.21 0.34
CA LEU A 369 36.76 -8.96 1.00
C LEU A 369 37.69 -9.24 2.19
N ASP A 370 38.13 -8.20 2.91
CA ASP A 370 38.93 -8.36 4.13
C ASP A 370 38.22 -9.24 5.18
N ARG A 371 39.02 -9.97 5.97
CA ARG A 371 38.54 -10.87 7.03
C ARG A 371 37.66 -10.15 8.05
N LYS A 372 37.91 -8.85 8.32
CA LYS A 372 37.07 -8.05 9.23
C LYS A 372 35.67 -7.77 8.66
N LEU A 373 35.50 -7.75 7.34
CA LEU A 373 34.19 -7.62 6.69
C LEU A 373 33.49 -8.99 6.56
N GLN A 374 34.25 -10.07 6.34
CA GLN A 374 33.75 -11.45 6.38
C GLN A 374 33.17 -11.82 7.75
N ALA A 375 33.82 -11.37 8.83
CA ALA A 375 33.41 -11.61 10.21
C ALA A 375 32.01 -11.08 10.57
N CYS A 376 31.42 -10.18 9.76
CA CYS A 376 30.12 -9.53 10.02
C CYS A 376 29.95 -9.03 11.48
N PRO A 377 30.90 -8.23 12.01
CA PRO A 377 30.80 -7.69 13.37
C PRO A 377 29.62 -6.72 13.51
N PRO A 378 29.15 -6.43 14.74
CA PRO A 378 28.16 -5.39 14.96
C PRO A 378 28.61 -4.04 14.39
N PRO A 379 27.78 -3.35 13.59
CA PRO A 379 28.05 -1.96 13.21
C PRO A 379 28.03 -1.07 14.47
N THR A 380 28.68 0.09 14.41
CA THR A 380 28.70 1.01 15.55
C THR A 380 27.39 1.80 15.56
N PRO A 381 26.48 1.59 16.52
CA PRO A 381 25.21 2.31 16.55
C PRO A 381 25.45 3.79 16.90
N CYS A 382 24.50 4.65 16.54
CA CYS A 382 24.47 6.04 17.00
C CYS A 382 24.42 6.15 18.53
N GLU A 383 24.66 7.36 19.06
CA GLU A 383 24.52 7.57 20.50
C GLU A 383 23.06 7.47 20.94
N PHE A 384 22.78 6.88 22.11
CA PHE A 384 21.49 7.08 22.77
C PHE A 384 21.28 8.55 23.13
N GLU A 385 20.03 9.01 23.10
CA GLU A 385 19.64 10.24 23.77
C GLU A 385 19.80 10.12 25.30
N PRO A 386 20.03 11.23 26.05
CA PRO A 386 20.32 11.20 27.47
C PRO A 386 19.33 10.41 28.35
N PHE A 387 18.04 10.35 27.99
CA PHE A 387 17.06 9.54 28.71
C PHE A 387 17.30 8.04 28.54
N PHE A 388 17.59 7.57 27.33
CA PHE A 388 17.80 6.14 27.02
C PHE A 388 19.24 5.66 27.27
N ALA A 389 20.19 6.59 27.43
CA ALA A 389 21.60 6.31 27.71
C ALA A 389 21.89 5.30 28.85
N PRO A 390 21.05 5.13 29.90
CA PRO A 390 21.26 4.08 30.90
C PRO A 390 21.07 2.65 30.39
N ALA A 391 20.30 2.41 29.31
CA ALA A 391 19.96 1.08 28.81
C ALA A 391 21.20 0.25 28.42
N ARG A 392 22.27 0.91 27.94
CA ARG A 392 23.56 0.24 27.64
C ARG A 392 24.19 -0.46 28.84
N ASN A 393 23.86 -0.07 30.08
CA ASN A 393 24.43 -0.66 31.29
C ASN A 393 24.07 -2.14 31.46
N ILE A 394 23.03 -2.65 30.80
CA ILE A 394 22.70 -4.08 30.76
C ILE A 394 23.90 -4.90 30.26
N LEU A 395 24.62 -4.40 29.24
CA LEU A 395 25.78 -5.07 28.65
C LEU A 395 26.98 -5.25 29.61
N LYS A 396 27.06 -4.48 30.71
CA LYS A 396 28.12 -4.61 31.73
C LYS A 396 27.64 -5.19 33.07
N THR A 397 26.45 -5.79 33.12
CA THR A 397 25.98 -6.51 34.31
C THR A 397 26.78 -7.81 34.52
N PRO A 398 27.17 -8.17 35.76
CA PRO A 398 27.89 -9.43 36.01
C PRO A 398 27.02 -10.64 35.64
N CYS A 399 25.71 -10.62 35.93
CA CYS A 399 24.77 -11.66 35.50
C CYS A 399 24.77 -11.90 33.99
N LEU A 400 24.74 -10.86 33.13
CA LEU A 400 24.82 -11.07 31.68
C LEU A 400 26.18 -11.62 31.25
N ILE A 401 27.27 -11.13 31.84
CA ILE A 401 28.63 -11.60 31.53
C ILE A 401 28.79 -13.09 31.89
N LYS A 402 28.23 -13.51 33.04
CA LYS A 402 28.13 -14.93 33.43
C LYS A 402 27.32 -15.74 32.43
N ILE A 403 26.15 -15.24 31.98
CA ILE A 403 25.31 -15.93 30.97
C ILE A 403 26.05 -16.07 29.63
N LEU A 404 26.73 -15.01 29.17
CA LEU A 404 27.54 -15.04 27.95
C LEU A 404 28.67 -16.08 28.07
N LYS A 405 29.36 -16.13 29.21
CA LYS A 405 30.37 -17.17 29.50
C LYS A 405 29.77 -18.57 29.53
N ILE A 406 28.60 -18.76 30.14
CA ILE A 406 27.89 -20.05 30.16
C ILE A 406 27.58 -20.53 28.73
N VAL A 407 27.20 -19.64 27.81
CA VAL A 407 26.99 -19.99 26.39
C VAL A 407 28.30 -20.45 25.72
N LEU A 408 29.40 -19.72 25.93
CA LEU A 408 30.72 -20.10 25.38
C LEU A 408 31.18 -21.46 25.94
N ASP A 409 31.15 -21.63 27.26
CA ASP A 409 31.55 -22.86 27.95
C ASP A 409 30.66 -24.05 27.55
N ARG A 410 29.35 -23.85 27.31
CA ARG A 410 28.43 -24.88 26.83
C ARG A 410 28.70 -25.29 25.39
N THR A 411 29.05 -24.34 24.53
CA THR A 411 29.43 -24.61 23.13
C THR A 411 30.68 -25.48 23.06
N GLY A 412 31.74 -25.12 23.79
CA GLY A 412 32.98 -25.91 23.84
C GLY A 412 32.80 -27.31 24.44
N LYS A 413 31.81 -27.50 25.32
CA LYS A 413 31.43 -28.80 25.90
C LYS A 413 30.40 -29.59 25.07
N ARG A 414 29.94 -29.06 23.93
CA ARG A 414 28.82 -29.60 23.13
C ARG A 414 27.54 -29.89 23.95
N SER A 415 27.21 -29.03 24.93
CA SER A 415 26.02 -29.21 25.77
C SER A 415 24.74 -29.10 24.92
N ARG A 416 23.72 -29.90 25.24
CA ARG A 416 22.37 -29.85 24.65
C ARG A 416 21.68 -28.48 24.77
N PHE A 417 22.23 -27.58 25.60
CA PHE A 417 21.77 -26.22 25.82
C PHE A 417 22.58 -25.17 25.03
N SER A 418 23.27 -25.58 23.96
CA SER A 418 24.01 -24.71 23.03
C SER A 418 23.48 -24.82 21.59
N SER A 419 23.65 -23.75 20.81
CA SER A 419 23.46 -23.73 19.35
C SER A 419 24.39 -22.70 18.71
N ASP A 420 24.67 -22.88 17.42
CA ASP A 420 25.48 -21.96 16.60
C ASP A 420 24.88 -20.54 16.60
N ARG A 421 23.55 -20.45 16.52
CA ARG A 421 22.78 -19.20 16.56
C ARG A 421 22.73 -18.53 17.95
N LEU A 422 22.88 -19.31 19.02
CA LEU A 422 23.02 -18.79 20.38
C LEU A 422 24.43 -18.26 20.61
N LEU A 423 25.46 -18.97 20.11
CA LEU A 423 26.84 -18.50 20.06
C LEU A 423 26.96 -17.18 19.28
N HIS A 424 26.37 -17.09 18.09
CA HIS A 424 26.38 -15.89 17.26
C HIS A 424 25.86 -14.67 18.05
N ARG A 425 24.70 -14.78 18.69
CA ARG A 425 24.12 -13.70 19.51
C ARG A 425 24.98 -13.36 20.73
N ALA A 426 25.61 -14.34 21.37
CA ALA A 426 26.53 -14.09 22.48
C ALA A 426 27.79 -13.32 22.04
N LEU A 427 28.42 -13.73 20.93
CA LEU A 427 29.57 -13.02 20.35
C LEU A 427 29.20 -11.60 19.91
N TYR A 428 27.99 -11.41 19.37
CA TYR A 428 27.48 -10.11 18.95
C TYR A 428 27.26 -9.16 20.13
N LEU A 429 26.66 -9.63 21.24
CA LEU A 429 26.49 -8.84 22.47
C LEU A 429 27.83 -8.43 23.10
N ILE A 430 28.83 -9.33 23.08
CA ILE A 430 30.20 -8.99 23.52
C ILE A 430 30.79 -7.91 22.60
N GLY A 431 30.62 -8.03 21.28
CA GLY A 431 31.02 -7.00 20.32
C GLY A 431 30.40 -5.65 20.62
N MET A 432 29.07 -5.58 20.81
CA MET A 432 28.36 -4.34 21.17
C MET A 432 28.88 -3.72 22.47
N ALA A 433 29.18 -4.54 23.49
CA ALA A 433 29.75 -4.06 24.75
C ALA A 433 31.16 -3.46 24.58
N LEU A 434 31.98 -4.06 23.70
CA LEU A 434 33.29 -3.54 23.33
C LEU A 434 33.22 -2.25 22.50
N HIS A 435 32.18 -2.06 21.68
CA HIS A 435 31.94 -0.78 21.01
C HIS A 435 31.54 0.32 22.01
N GLU A 436 30.69 0.03 22.99
CA GLU A 436 30.35 1.00 24.05
C GLU A 436 31.57 1.37 24.92
N GLN A 437 32.45 0.42 25.25
CA GLN A 437 33.70 0.73 25.95
C GLN A 437 34.73 1.45 25.04
N THR A 438 34.70 1.23 23.72
CA THR A 438 35.52 2.04 22.79
C THR A 438 35.07 3.50 22.79
N ARG A 439 33.75 3.74 22.85
CA ARG A 439 33.14 5.08 22.89
C ARG A 439 33.31 5.77 24.26
N ASP A 440 33.26 5.00 25.34
CA ASP A 440 33.38 5.50 26.72
C ASP A 440 34.38 4.67 27.56
N PRO A 441 35.70 4.83 27.35
CA PRO A 441 36.72 3.98 27.97
C PRO A 441 36.88 4.13 29.50
N ARG A 442 36.15 5.07 30.13
CA ARG A 442 36.26 5.36 31.57
C ARG A 442 34.92 5.26 32.32
N GLY A 443 33.78 5.49 31.67
CA GLY A 443 32.44 5.28 32.24
C GLY A 443 31.85 3.90 31.94
N PHE A 444 32.33 3.20 30.91
CA PHE A 444 31.80 1.91 30.47
C PHE A 444 32.80 0.75 30.64
N LEU A 445 33.09 0.41 31.90
CA LEU A 445 34.12 -0.57 32.31
C LEU A 445 33.70 -2.04 32.11
N PHE A 446 33.34 -2.45 30.89
CA PHE A 446 32.92 -3.83 30.58
C PHE A 446 34.07 -4.84 30.77
N THR A 447 35.28 -4.57 30.26
CA THR A 447 36.42 -5.49 30.36
C THR A 447 36.82 -5.80 31.80
N GLU A 448 36.61 -4.89 32.76
CA GLU A 448 36.94 -5.13 34.17
C GLU A 448 36.00 -6.13 34.83
N VAL A 449 34.73 -6.15 34.43
CA VAL A 449 33.76 -7.14 34.92
C VAL A 449 33.97 -8.47 34.19
N ALA A 450 34.25 -8.43 32.89
CA ALA A 450 34.54 -9.60 32.07
C ALA A 450 35.89 -10.28 32.42
N GLU A 451 36.88 -9.53 32.91
CA GLU A 451 38.16 -10.08 33.40
C GLU A 451 37.99 -10.83 34.74
N LYS A 452 37.08 -10.40 35.62
CA LYS A 452 36.73 -11.10 36.88
C LYS A 452 36.06 -12.46 36.66
N GLU A 453 35.28 -12.59 35.58
CA GLU A 453 34.60 -13.84 35.20
C GLU A 453 35.44 -14.69 34.23
N GLU A 454 36.69 -14.31 33.92
CA GLU A 454 37.56 -14.95 32.91
C GLU A 454 36.97 -15.05 31.47
N LEU A 455 36.07 -14.14 31.06
CA LEU A 455 35.35 -14.24 29.78
C LEU A 455 36.27 -14.37 28.54
N LEU A 456 37.39 -13.63 28.53
CA LEU A 456 38.39 -13.69 27.45
C LEU A 456 38.99 -15.10 27.32
N ARG A 457 39.18 -15.81 28.43
CA ARG A 457 39.74 -17.18 28.44
C ARG A 457 38.79 -18.18 27.78
N SER A 458 37.48 -18.04 28.03
CA SER A 458 36.45 -18.85 27.36
C SER A 458 36.39 -18.55 25.86
N LEU A 459 36.54 -17.29 25.44
CA LEU A 459 36.65 -16.94 24.00
C LEU A 459 37.90 -17.57 23.35
N GLU A 460 39.06 -17.44 23.99
CA GLU A 460 40.32 -18.00 23.45
C GLU A 460 40.32 -19.53 23.41
N SER A 461 39.70 -20.20 24.38
CA SER A 461 39.60 -21.68 24.40
C SER A 461 38.77 -22.30 23.27
N LEU A 462 37.91 -21.49 22.62
CA LEU A 462 37.12 -21.89 21.45
C LEU A 462 37.84 -21.61 20.13
N SER A 463 38.94 -20.85 20.14
CA SER A 463 39.63 -20.39 18.93
C SER A 463 40.36 -21.54 18.22
N GLY A 464 39.72 -22.08 17.18
CA GLY A 464 40.21 -23.23 16.40
C GLY A 464 39.44 -24.53 16.64
N SER A 465 38.43 -24.51 17.51
CA SER A 465 37.50 -25.62 17.71
C SER A 465 36.60 -25.84 16.49
N SER A 466 36.27 -27.10 16.18
CA SER A 466 35.32 -27.45 15.11
C SER A 466 33.90 -26.93 15.35
N GLU A 467 33.58 -26.74 16.62
CA GLU A 467 32.30 -26.35 17.21
C GLU A 467 31.91 -24.90 16.90
N VAL A 468 32.86 -24.08 16.44
CA VAL A 468 32.64 -22.66 16.11
C VAL A 468 32.90 -22.35 14.63
N ALA A 469 33.02 -23.36 13.77
CA ALA A 469 33.47 -23.21 12.38
C ALA A 469 32.64 -22.18 11.57
N THR A 470 31.32 -22.12 11.77
CA THR A 470 30.42 -21.16 11.11
C THR A 470 30.67 -19.71 11.50
N HIS A 471 31.17 -19.47 12.72
CA HIS A 471 31.33 -18.14 13.32
C HIS A 471 32.80 -17.84 13.71
N ALA A 472 33.75 -18.59 13.16
CA ALA A 472 35.17 -18.51 13.51
C ALA A 472 35.79 -17.12 13.25
N ASP A 473 35.34 -16.42 12.20
CA ASP A 473 35.82 -15.07 11.89
C ASP A 473 35.23 -13.99 12.81
N LEU A 474 33.97 -14.16 13.25
CA LEU A 474 33.37 -13.30 14.29
C LEU A 474 34.06 -13.53 15.64
N LEU A 475 34.31 -14.78 16.02
CA LEU A 475 35.07 -15.12 17.23
C LEU A 475 36.48 -14.51 17.19
N TRP A 476 37.20 -14.65 16.06
CA TRP A 476 38.49 -14.01 15.87
C TRP A 476 38.42 -12.49 16.02
N TRP A 477 37.46 -11.83 15.36
CA TRP A 477 37.27 -10.38 15.46
C TRP A 477 36.98 -9.95 16.90
N THR A 478 36.10 -10.66 17.62
CA THR A 478 35.75 -10.36 19.01
C THR A 478 36.97 -10.49 19.94
N ILE A 479 37.82 -11.51 19.75
CA ILE A 479 39.08 -11.66 20.50
C ILE A 479 40.04 -10.51 20.21
N GLN A 480 40.21 -10.10 18.94
CA GLN A 480 41.08 -8.96 18.60
C GLN A 480 40.55 -7.66 19.21
N LYS A 481 39.24 -7.39 19.06
CA LYS A 481 38.60 -6.18 19.57
C LYS A 481 38.61 -6.11 21.10
N TYR A 482 38.49 -7.25 21.80
CA TYR A 482 38.62 -7.31 23.26
C TYR A 482 40.03 -6.85 23.69
N LYS A 483 41.08 -7.38 23.04
CA LYS A 483 42.48 -7.02 23.35
C LYS A 483 42.80 -5.57 23.02
N GLU A 484 42.26 -5.05 21.91
CA GLU A 484 42.35 -3.64 21.53
C GLU A 484 41.74 -2.73 22.62
N VAL A 485 40.53 -3.05 23.10
CA VAL A 485 39.82 -2.28 24.12
C VAL A 485 40.46 -2.40 25.51
N GLN A 486 40.97 -3.58 25.88
CA GLN A 486 41.70 -3.78 27.13
C GLN A 486 43.04 -3.00 27.13
N LEU A 487 43.71 -2.87 25.98
CA LEU A 487 44.89 -2.02 25.82
C LEU A 487 44.53 -0.54 25.92
N LEU A 488 43.53 -0.07 25.14
CA LEU A 488 43.00 1.30 25.18
C LEU A 488 42.69 1.76 26.61
N SER A 489 42.03 0.90 27.39
CA SER A 489 41.62 1.18 28.78
C SER A 489 42.81 1.25 29.75
N ARG A 490 43.93 0.57 29.44
CA ARG A 490 45.15 0.54 30.27
C ARG A 490 46.17 1.62 29.89
N THR A 491 46.20 2.09 28.64
CA THR A 491 47.19 3.07 28.15
C THR A 491 46.63 4.45 27.84
N GLY A 492 45.33 4.58 27.57
CA GLY A 492 44.67 5.85 27.23
C GLY A 492 45.06 6.44 25.87
N GLN A 493 45.76 5.69 25.01
CA GLN A 493 46.15 6.11 23.66
C GLN A 493 45.61 5.12 22.61
N ALA A 494 45.02 5.67 21.54
CA ALA A 494 44.63 4.87 20.38
C ALA A 494 45.87 4.45 19.58
N VAL A 495 45.93 3.17 19.21
CA VAL A 495 47.06 2.61 18.44
C VAL A 495 46.95 3.06 16.98
N GLU A 496 47.83 3.96 16.55
CA GLU A 496 48.00 4.26 15.13
C GLU A 496 48.40 2.99 14.36
N LYS A 497 47.83 2.81 13.16
CA LYS A 497 48.08 1.62 12.33
C LYS A 497 49.53 1.59 11.82
N ARG A 498 50.41 0.89 12.53
CA ARG A 498 51.70 0.46 12.00
C ARG A 498 51.46 -0.42 10.77
N LYS A 499 51.87 0.04 9.59
CA LYS A 499 51.86 -0.78 8.36
C LYS A 499 52.82 -1.95 8.55
N GLU A 500 52.32 -3.18 8.46
CA GLU A 500 53.19 -4.35 8.33
C GLU A 500 53.68 -4.48 6.89
N SER A 501 54.99 -4.67 6.74
CA SER A 501 55.68 -4.85 5.45
C SER A 501 55.51 -6.28 4.96
N THR A 502 54.92 -6.46 3.78
CA THR A 502 54.77 -7.78 3.15
C THR A 502 56.09 -8.21 2.52
N GLU A 503 56.67 -9.32 3.00
CA GLU A 503 57.81 -9.98 2.34
C GLU A 503 57.56 -11.49 2.15
N ASN A 504 57.93 -11.97 0.97
CA ASN A 504 58.40 -13.33 0.66
C ASN A 504 57.44 -14.53 0.83
N GLN A 505 56.57 -14.72 -0.17
CA GLN A 505 56.31 -16.07 -0.74
C GLN A 505 56.30 -16.00 -2.28
N GLU A 506 57.48 -15.85 -2.89
CA GLU A 506 57.63 -16.11 -4.34
C GLU A 506 57.59 -17.62 -4.64
N GLY A 507 57.02 -18.01 -5.79
CA GLY A 507 57.10 -19.39 -6.27
C GLY A 507 56.00 -19.88 -7.22
N VAL A 508 54.82 -19.24 -7.25
CA VAL A 508 53.64 -19.77 -7.98
C VAL A 508 53.14 -18.86 -9.12
N ASP A 509 53.41 -17.56 -9.10
CA ASP A 509 52.69 -16.61 -9.97
C ASP A 509 53.12 -16.59 -11.45
N ASP A 510 54.34 -17.00 -11.81
CA ASP A 510 54.81 -16.95 -13.22
C ASP A 510 53.91 -17.78 -14.17
N ALA A 511 53.43 -18.94 -13.71
CA ALA A 511 52.48 -19.77 -14.46
C ALA A 511 51.11 -19.08 -14.65
N LYS A 512 50.69 -18.29 -13.65
CA LYS A 512 49.40 -17.57 -13.64
C LYS A 512 49.48 -16.31 -14.50
N ALA A 513 50.58 -15.55 -14.39
CA ALA A 513 50.90 -14.40 -15.22
C ALA A 513 50.98 -14.77 -16.71
N LYS A 514 51.69 -15.84 -17.07
CA LYS A 514 51.78 -16.33 -18.46
C LYS A 514 50.42 -16.80 -19.02
N ARG A 515 49.53 -17.33 -18.18
CA ARG A 515 48.16 -17.70 -18.58
C ARG A 515 47.25 -16.48 -18.75
N ALA A 516 47.37 -15.47 -17.87
CA ALA A 516 46.67 -14.20 -17.98
C ALA A 516 47.10 -13.41 -19.23
N ALA A 517 48.41 -13.33 -19.52
CA ALA A 517 48.95 -12.68 -20.71
C ALA A 517 48.45 -13.33 -22.02
N ARG A 518 48.38 -14.68 -22.09
CA ARG A 518 47.76 -15.37 -23.23
C ARG A 518 46.27 -15.07 -23.38
N ALA A 519 45.53 -14.98 -22.27
CA ALA A 519 44.11 -14.62 -22.30
C ALA A 519 43.88 -13.16 -22.74
N ALA A 520 44.72 -12.22 -22.28
CA ALA A 520 44.70 -10.84 -22.73
C ALA A 520 44.98 -10.74 -24.24
N LYS A 521 46.03 -11.41 -24.74
CA LYS A 521 46.40 -11.40 -26.17
C LYS A 521 45.34 -12.05 -27.08
N MET A 522 44.59 -13.04 -26.60
CA MET A 522 43.42 -13.56 -27.34
C MET A 522 42.23 -12.59 -27.34
N ARG A 523 41.98 -11.86 -26.24
CA ARG A 523 40.94 -10.82 -26.20
C ARG A 523 41.30 -9.64 -27.12
N GLU A 524 42.55 -9.22 -27.13
CA GLU A 524 43.09 -8.22 -28.05
C GLU A 524 42.94 -8.65 -29.52
N GLN A 525 43.29 -9.90 -29.86
CA GLN A 525 43.07 -10.45 -31.21
C GLN A 525 41.58 -10.58 -31.57
N ALA A 526 40.70 -10.83 -30.61
CA ALA A 526 39.25 -10.83 -30.83
C ALA A 526 38.70 -9.41 -31.09
N MET A 527 39.10 -8.42 -30.28
CA MET A 527 38.72 -7.02 -30.50
C MET A 527 39.30 -6.46 -31.79
N LEU A 528 40.54 -6.82 -32.17
CA LEU A 528 41.11 -6.48 -33.47
C LEU A 528 40.33 -7.11 -34.63
N LYS A 529 39.84 -8.35 -34.50
CA LYS A 529 38.95 -8.96 -35.51
C LYS A 529 37.60 -8.23 -35.60
N MET A 530 36.98 -7.87 -34.48
CA MET A 530 35.73 -7.11 -34.45
C MET A 530 35.91 -5.71 -35.05
N SER A 531 36.96 -4.98 -34.66
CA SER A 531 37.28 -3.65 -35.19
C SER A 531 37.59 -3.69 -36.70
N LYS A 532 38.30 -4.72 -37.17
CA LYS A 532 38.56 -4.88 -38.62
C LYS A 532 37.28 -5.17 -39.41
N MET A 533 36.33 -5.91 -38.81
CA MET A 533 35.02 -6.20 -39.40
C MET A 533 34.07 -4.98 -39.41
N GLN A 534 34.09 -4.17 -38.34
CA GLN A 534 33.38 -2.87 -38.30
C GLN A 534 33.97 -1.87 -39.31
N LYS A 535 35.31 -1.78 -39.42
CA LYS A 535 35.96 -0.92 -40.41
C LYS A 535 35.71 -1.36 -41.87
N SER A 536 35.52 -2.65 -42.13
CA SER A 536 35.03 -3.11 -43.44
C SER A 536 33.54 -2.85 -43.68
N PHE A 537 32.76 -2.49 -42.66
CA PHE A 537 31.36 -2.09 -42.80
C PHE A 537 31.23 -0.59 -43.08
N LEU A 538 31.93 0.25 -42.30
CA LEU A 538 32.01 1.70 -42.51
C LEU A 538 32.49 2.04 -43.92
N LYS A 539 33.55 1.36 -44.40
CA LYS A 539 34.14 1.58 -45.73
C LYS A 539 33.26 1.12 -46.91
N VAL A 540 32.06 0.59 -46.65
CA VAL A 540 31.04 0.31 -47.67
C VAL A 540 29.94 1.39 -47.67
N MET A 541 29.65 1.99 -46.51
CA MET A 541 28.78 3.18 -46.42
C MET A 541 29.46 4.44 -46.99
N GLU A 542 30.78 4.58 -46.83
CA GLU A 542 31.56 5.71 -47.36
C GLU A 542 31.57 5.81 -48.90
N THR A 543 31.01 4.84 -49.63
CA THR A 543 30.97 4.80 -51.10
C THR A 543 29.69 5.35 -51.74
N GLU A 544 28.65 5.71 -50.98
CA GLU A 544 27.35 6.16 -51.53
C GLU A 544 26.86 7.52 -51.00
N ASN A 545 27.68 8.57 -51.15
CA ASN A 545 27.34 9.92 -51.67
C ASN A 545 28.37 10.99 -51.23
N PRO A 546 28.93 11.81 -52.14
CA PRO A 546 29.90 12.86 -51.82
C PRO A 546 29.26 14.27 -51.67
N SER A 547 30.09 15.24 -51.25
CA SER A 547 29.81 16.67 -50.97
C SER A 547 29.10 16.93 -49.62
N VAL A 548 29.38 18.02 -48.90
CA VAL A 548 30.18 19.22 -49.21
C VAL A 548 31.41 19.37 -48.29
N THR A 549 32.44 20.08 -48.75
CA THR A 549 33.79 20.19 -48.18
C THR A 549 33.90 20.96 -46.86
N GLU A 550 34.87 20.59 -46.03
CA GLU A 550 35.35 21.37 -44.87
C GLU A 550 35.89 22.76 -45.27
N GLN A 551 35.79 23.73 -44.36
CA GLN A 551 36.79 24.79 -44.20
C GLN A 551 37.13 24.99 -42.71
N ASN A 552 38.36 24.65 -42.35
CA ASN A 552 38.90 24.81 -41.01
C ASN A 552 39.54 26.20 -40.83
N THR A 553 39.22 26.88 -39.72
CA THR A 553 40.12 27.88 -39.09
C THR A 553 40.12 27.64 -37.58
N ALA A 554 41.29 27.73 -36.94
CA ALA A 554 41.54 27.14 -35.63
C ALA A 554 41.57 28.16 -34.48
N GLY A 555 41.22 27.70 -33.27
CA GLY A 555 41.44 28.48 -32.04
C GLY A 555 41.02 27.74 -30.76
N GLY A 556 42.00 27.28 -29.97
CA GLY A 556 41.83 26.89 -28.56
C GLY A 556 41.16 25.53 -28.29
N VAL A 557 41.89 24.61 -27.64
CA VAL A 557 41.32 23.38 -27.05
C VAL A 557 41.43 23.47 -25.53
N SER A 558 40.29 23.56 -24.84
CA SER A 558 40.12 23.18 -23.44
C SER A 558 39.30 21.89 -23.39
N SER A 559 39.82 20.87 -22.70
CA SER A 559 39.23 19.52 -22.71
C SER A 559 38.18 19.37 -21.61
N GLU A 560 36.91 19.61 -21.94
CA GLU A 560 35.81 19.35 -21.01
C GLU A 560 35.46 17.85 -20.95
N LEU A 561 35.41 17.35 -19.71
CA LEU A 561 34.90 16.02 -19.37
C LEU A 561 33.38 16.08 -19.34
N ARG A 562 32.69 15.26 -20.13
CA ARG A 562 31.24 15.12 -20.03
C ARG A 562 30.86 14.30 -18.80
N GLY A 563 30.57 15.01 -17.70
CA GLY A 563 29.63 14.51 -16.69
C GLY A 563 28.22 14.40 -17.27
N ASP A 564 27.42 13.52 -16.69
CA ASP A 564 26.03 13.23 -17.08
C ASP A 564 25.17 13.34 -15.81
N ASP A 565 25.25 14.51 -15.16
CA ASP A 565 24.64 14.81 -13.87
C ASP A 565 23.28 15.49 -14.09
N ASP A 566 22.20 14.79 -13.71
CA ASP A 566 20.80 15.20 -13.94
C ASP A 566 20.26 16.13 -12.82
N GLU A 567 21.17 16.95 -12.27
CA GLU A 567 21.00 17.83 -11.08
C GLU A 567 20.90 19.31 -11.50
N ASP A 568 19.67 19.83 -11.68
CA ASP A 568 19.39 21.25 -12.00
C ASP A 568 19.61 22.18 -10.78
N PHE A 569 20.83 22.20 -10.24
CA PHE A 569 21.26 23.24 -9.32
C PHE A 569 21.58 24.53 -10.08
N VAL A 570 20.86 25.61 -9.78
CA VAL A 570 21.30 26.96 -10.15
C VAL A 570 22.58 27.27 -9.37
N SER A 571 23.71 27.20 -10.05
CA SER A 571 25.05 27.48 -9.53
C SER A 571 25.13 28.90 -8.98
N LYS A 572 25.12 29.04 -7.64
CA LYS A 572 25.65 30.26 -7.02
C LYS A 572 27.15 30.31 -7.27
N GLN A 573 27.58 31.23 -8.14
CA GLN A 573 28.99 31.64 -8.19
C GLN A 573 29.43 32.07 -6.79
N GLN A 574 30.56 31.54 -6.32
CA GLN A 574 30.87 31.45 -4.88
C GLN A 574 31.22 32.80 -4.20
N ASP A 575 31.41 33.87 -4.96
CA ASP A 575 31.99 35.15 -4.48
C ASP A 575 30.98 36.29 -4.26
N HIS A 576 29.68 36.09 -4.50
CA HIS A 576 28.65 37.13 -4.32
C HIS A 576 27.55 36.67 -3.35
N GLY A 577 27.13 37.58 -2.45
CA GLY A 577 26.38 37.26 -1.23
C GLY A 577 24.88 36.97 -1.41
N PHE A 578 24.02 37.76 -0.78
CA PHE A 578 22.57 37.66 -1.02
C PHE A 578 22.28 38.09 -2.48
N PRO A 579 21.50 37.32 -3.26
CA PRO A 579 21.27 37.64 -4.67
C PRO A 579 20.53 38.97 -4.82
N VAL A 580 21.10 39.87 -5.63
CA VAL A 580 20.58 41.23 -5.82
C VAL A 580 19.80 41.27 -7.13
N CYS A 581 18.49 41.48 -7.06
CA CYS A 581 17.62 41.43 -8.25
C CYS A 581 17.54 42.74 -9.05
N LEU A 582 17.93 43.89 -8.46
CA LEU A 582 17.74 45.23 -9.02
C LEU A 582 18.96 46.15 -8.74
N GLY A 583 19.14 47.17 -9.56
CA GLY A 583 20.18 48.19 -9.40
C GLY A 583 21.58 47.78 -9.90
N PRO A 584 22.62 48.62 -9.66
CA PRO A 584 23.95 48.46 -10.26
C PRO A 584 24.72 47.20 -9.81
N GLN A 585 24.33 46.59 -8.70
CA GLN A 585 24.94 45.38 -8.13
C GLN A 585 24.16 44.11 -8.49
N ARG A 586 23.25 44.15 -9.48
CA ARG A 586 22.40 43.01 -9.85
C ARG A 586 23.24 41.76 -10.15
N SER A 587 22.85 40.63 -9.60
CA SER A 587 23.52 39.34 -9.85
C SER A 587 23.33 38.92 -11.31
N VAL A 588 24.41 38.50 -11.96
CA VAL A 588 24.36 37.92 -13.31
C VAL A 588 23.91 36.46 -13.20
N VAL A 589 23.03 36.04 -14.11
CA VAL A 589 22.55 34.66 -14.21
C VAL A 589 23.29 33.96 -15.36
N GLU A 590 23.82 32.77 -15.12
CA GLU A 590 24.47 31.95 -16.15
C GLU A 590 23.44 31.42 -17.15
N SER A 591 23.88 31.22 -18.40
CA SER A 591 23.02 30.72 -19.49
C SER A 591 22.72 29.23 -19.30
N VAL A 592 21.45 28.88 -19.08
CA VAL A 592 21.03 27.48 -18.97
C VAL A 592 21.26 26.73 -20.29
N LEU A 593 21.85 25.54 -20.21
CA LEU A 593 22.09 24.67 -21.36
C LEU A 593 20.87 23.75 -21.64
N PRO A 594 20.61 23.37 -22.90
CA PRO A 594 19.53 22.43 -23.23
C PRO A 594 19.71 21.04 -22.58
N ARG A 595 18.80 20.68 -21.67
CA ARG A 595 18.79 19.39 -20.97
C ARG A 595 18.53 18.23 -21.94
N LYS A 596 19.22 17.11 -21.71
CA LYS A 596 19.02 15.86 -22.44
C LYS A 596 18.14 14.89 -21.66
N VAL A 597 17.36 14.09 -22.37
CA VAL A 597 16.42 13.13 -21.78
C VAL A 597 16.37 11.86 -22.64
N THR A 598 16.46 10.69 -21.99
CA THR A 598 16.31 9.38 -22.65
C THR A 598 14.87 8.90 -22.58
N CYS A 599 14.26 8.44 -23.67
CA CYS A 599 12.94 7.81 -23.63
C CYS A 599 13.02 6.37 -23.10
N ILE A 600 12.34 6.04 -22.00
CA ILE A 600 12.37 4.70 -21.38
C ILE A 600 11.75 3.57 -22.22
N LEU A 601 11.13 3.89 -23.37
CA LEU A 601 10.44 2.93 -24.24
C LEU A 601 11.22 2.61 -25.52
N CYS A 602 11.78 3.61 -26.22
CA CYS A 602 12.63 3.38 -27.40
C CYS A 602 14.15 3.47 -27.12
N GLN A 603 14.56 3.97 -25.95
CA GLN A 603 15.95 4.20 -25.55
C GLN A 603 16.72 5.24 -26.40
N GLU A 604 15.99 6.06 -27.16
CA GLU A 604 16.55 7.23 -27.86
C GLU A 604 16.86 8.34 -26.83
N GLU A 605 18.00 9.00 -26.98
CA GLU A 605 18.39 10.21 -26.25
C GLU A 605 18.13 11.45 -27.10
N GLU A 606 17.36 12.40 -26.58
CA GLU A 606 17.08 13.66 -27.27
C GLU A 606 17.36 14.87 -26.37
N THR A 607 17.37 16.05 -26.97
CA THR A 607 17.61 17.32 -26.28
C THR A 607 16.32 18.13 -26.24
N LEU A 608 15.86 18.51 -25.05
CA LEU A 608 14.67 19.34 -24.87
C LEU A 608 14.92 20.73 -25.46
N SER A 609 14.41 20.95 -26.68
CA SER A 609 14.52 22.20 -27.42
C SER A 609 13.15 22.59 -27.99
N PRO A 610 12.69 23.85 -27.82
CA PRO A 610 11.30 24.22 -28.11
C PRO A 610 10.96 24.36 -29.60
N SER A 611 11.95 24.30 -30.50
CA SER A 611 11.75 24.39 -31.95
C SER A 611 11.94 23.07 -32.72
N ASN A 612 12.67 22.09 -32.15
CA ASN A 612 13.20 20.96 -32.91
C ASN A 612 13.25 19.60 -32.17
N GLY A 613 12.91 19.52 -30.87
CA GLY A 613 12.86 18.25 -30.12
C GLY A 613 11.48 17.60 -30.12
N LYS A 614 11.39 16.27 -29.98
CA LYS A 614 10.09 15.59 -29.78
C LYS A 614 9.48 16.00 -28.44
N ALA A 615 8.16 15.93 -28.33
CA ALA A 615 7.45 16.14 -27.07
C ALA A 615 7.75 15.00 -26.06
N PHE A 616 8.25 15.35 -24.88
CA PHE A 616 8.49 14.42 -23.76
C PHE A 616 7.43 14.55 -22.66
N VAL A 617 7.16 13.43 -22.01
CA VAL A 617 6.31 13.33 -20.82
C VAL A 617 6.98 12.44 -19.76
N CYS A 618 6.68 12.63 -18.47
CA CYS A 618 7.03 11.69 -17.40
C CYS A 618 5.78 11.05 -16.79
N ALA A 619 5.89 9.78 -16.38
CA ALA A 619 4.75 9.06 -15.83
C ALA A 619 4.39 9.56 -14.41
N ALA A 620 3.10 9.90 -14.22
CA ALA A 620 2.60 10.57 -13.02
C ALA A 620 1.22 10.06 -12.56
N TYR A 621 0.96 10.22 -11.27
CA TYR A 621 -0.32 9.98 -10.62
C TYR A 621 -0.81 11.29 -10.00
N VAL A 622 -2.00 11.75 -10.41
CA VAL A 622 -2.58 13.03 -10.02
C VAL A 622 -3.95 12.80 -9.39
N GLN A 623 -4.23 13.42 -8.25
CA GLN A 623 -5.49 13.32 -7.52
C GLN A 623 -5.94 14.66 -6.92
N LYS A 624 -7.23 14.77 -6.61
CA LYS A 624 -7.82 15.94 -5.94
C LYS A 624 -7.45 15.92 -4.45
N SER A 625 -6.98 17.05 -3.91
CA SER A 625 -6.54 17.20 -2.52
C SER A 625 -7.23 18.38 -1.83
N LEU A 626 -7.58 18.24 -0.57
CA LEU A 626 -8.14 19.33 0.26
C LEU A 626 -7.09 19.99 1.15
N LEU A 627 -5.82 19.58 1.06
CA LEU A 627 -4.76 19.94 2.01
C LEU A 627 -4.37 21.43 2.01
N PHE A 628 -4.76 22.17 0.97
CA PHE A 628 -4.56 23.62 0.83
C PHE A 628 -5.88 24.43 0.79
N ALA A 629 -7.02 23.80 1.06
CA ALA A 629 -8.32 24.47 1.02
C ALA A 629 -8.47 25.44 2.21
N GLN A 630 -8.46 26.75 1.92
CA GLN A 630 -8.67 27.81 2.92
C GLN A 630 -10.17 28.08 3.11
N GLN A 631 -10.57 28.48 4.33
CA GLN A 631 -11.95 28.91 4.59
C GLN A 631 -12.14 30.37 4.18
N GLY A 632 -12.74 30.57 3.00
CA GLY A 632 -13.17 31.85 2.46
C GLY A 632 -13.98 31.64 1.18
N GLU A 633 -14.69 32.66 0.72
CA GLU A 633 -15.35 32.59 -0.60
C GLU A 633 -14.31 32.57 -1.74
N PRO A 634 -14.56 31.82 -2.83
CA PRO A 634 -13.68 31.81 -3.98
C PRO A 634 -13.77 33.16 -4.74
N GLU A 635 -12.63 33.76 -5.05
CA GLU A 635 -12.57 34.98 -5.88
C GLU A 635 -12.96 34.65 -7.33
N THR A 636 -14.24 34.80 -7.65
CA THR A 636 -14.85 34.32 -8.90
C THR A 636 -14.57 35.19 -10.13
N ASP A 637 -14.00 36.39 -9.98
CA ASP A 637 -13.68 37.33 -11.09
C ASP A 637 -12.16 37.45 -11.37
N ALA A 638 -11.35 36.49 -10.93
CA ALA A 638 -9.92 36.43 -11.22
C ALA A 638 -9.63 36.17 -12.72
N LYS A 639 -9.51 37.25 -13.51
CA LYS A 639 -9.28 37.22 -14.97
C LYS A 639 -7.85 36.89 -15.41
N LEU A 640 -7.13 36.02 -14.68
CA LEU A 640 -5.90 35.39 -15.17
C LEU A 640 -6.17 33.92 -15.51
N ARG A 641 -5.92 33.53 -16.77
CA ARG A 641 -6.09 32.13 -17.21
C ARG A 641 -4.91 31.22 -16.85
N ASP A 642 -3.78 31.82 -16.50
CA ASP A 642 -2.46 31.19 -16.57
C ASP A 642 -1.75 31.09 -15.20
N LEU A 643 -2.40 31.55 -14.13
CA LEU A 643 -1.98 31.35 -12.73
C LEU A 643 -3.16 30.82 -11.90
N ALA A 644 -2.90 29.84 -11.04
CA ALA A 644 -3.92 29.30 -10.14
C ALA A 644 -4.20 30.27 -8.97
N PRO A 645 -5.47 30.42 -8.51
CA PRO A 645 -5.80 31.22 -7.35
C PRO A 645 -5.10 30.71 -6.06
N ALA A 646 -4.82 31.60 -5.12
CA ALA A 646 -4.27 31.22 -3.81
C ALA A 646 -5.31 30.54 -2.88
N ASN A 647 -6.60 30.70 -3.18
CA ASN A 647 -7.77 30.21 -2.45
C ASN A 647 -8.49 29.06 -3.21
N LEU A 648 -7.74 28.05 -3.65
CA LEU A 648 -8.31 26.85 -4.25
C LEU A 648 -9.17 26.05 -3.25
N LEU A 649 -10.47 25.89 -3.57
CA LEU A 649 -11.39 24.98 -2.86
C LEU A 649 -10.92 23.52 -2.89
N VAL A 650 -10.21 23.14 -3.96
CA VAL A 650 -9.59 21.82 -4.13
C VAL A 650 -8.24 22.03 -4.79
N GLY A 651 -7.16 21.63 -4.11
CA GLY A 651 -5.81 21.59 -4.64
C GLY A 651 -5.52 20.33 -5.46
N ILE A 652 -4.36 20.32 -6.10
CA ILE A 652 -3.82 19.17 -6.83
C ILE A 652 -2.79 18.49 -5.92
N ASP A 653 -2.90 17.18 -5.74
CA ASP A 653 -1.76 16.35 -5.35
C ASP A 653 -1.26 15.60 -6.60
N ALA A 654 0.05 15.62 -6.82
CA ALA A 654 0.69 15.13 -8.03
C ALA A 654 2.03 14.49 -7.70
N SER A 655 2.11 13.18 -7.84
CA SER A 655 3.35 12.42 -7.66
C SER A 655 3.83 11.86 -9.00
N THR A 656 5.09 12.13 -9.37
CA THR A 656 5.69 11.52 -10.56
C THR A 656 6.54 10.31 -10.16
N CYS A 657 6.98 9.54 -11.15
CA CYS A 657 8.06 8.57 -10.97
C CYS A 657 9.37 9.01 -11.64
N SER A 658 9.48 10.29 -12.05
CA SER A 658 10.52 10.92 -12.90
C SER A 658 10.87 10.24 -14.24
N HIS A 659 10.49 8.98 -14.48
CA HIS A 659 10.77 8.25 -15.71
C HIS A 659 10.09 8.87 -16.93
N THR A 660 10.91 9.16 -17.94
CA THR A 660 10.62 10.01 -19.08
C THR A 660 10.41 9.22 -20.38
N MET A 661 9.52 9.67 -21.26
CA MET A 661 9.26 9.03 -22.55
C MET A 661 8.74 10.04 -23.58
N HIS A 662 8.92 9.75 -24.87
CA HIS A 662 8.23 10.50 -25.92
C HIS A 662 6.72 10.37 -25.73
N TYR A 663 5.98 11.45 -26.00
CA TYR A 663 4.51 11.47 -25.98
C TYR A 663 3.93 10.37 -26.90
N GLU A 664 4.50 10.19 -28.10
CA GLU A 664 4.15 9.10 -29.03
C GLU A 664 4.33 7.71 -28.40
N CYS A 665 5.44 7.48 -27.69
CA CYS A 665 5.71 6.21 -27.04
C CYS A 665 4.72 5.95 -25.87
N PHE A 666 4.36 7.01 -25.12
CA PHE A 666 3.31 6.94 -24.10
C PHE A 666 1.93 6.61 -24.72
N HIS A 667 1.57 7.27 -25.83
CA HIS A 667 0.31 7.02 -26.55
C HIS A 667 0.22 5.57 -27.05
N ASN A 668 1.27 5.10 -27.74
CA ASN A 668 1.34 3.72 -28.24
C ASN A 668 1.30 2.69 -27.09
N LEU A 669 1.90 2.99 -25.94
CA LEU A 669 1.80 2.18 -24.73
C LEU A 669 0.35 2.12 -24.20
N SER A 670 -0.32 3.26 -24.06
CA SER A 670 -1.66 3.32 -23.48
C SER A 670 -2.69 2.60 -24.36
N GLU A 671 -2.62 2.78 -25.69
CA GLU A 671 -3.42 2.01 -26.65
C GLU A 671 -3.11 0.50 -26.60
N THR A 672 -1.85 0.11 -26.40
CA THR A 672 -1.45 -1.31 -26.25
C THR A 672 -2.02 -1.92 -24.96
N LEU A 673 -2.07 -1.15 -23.85
CA LEU A 673 -2.66 -1.61 -22.59
C LEU A 673 -4.19 -1.73 -22.70
N LEU A 674 -4.85 -0.71 -23.27
CA LEU A 674 -6.30 -0.69 -23.53
C LEU A 674 -6.75 -1.84 -24.45
N SER A 675 -6.04 -2.06 -25.56
CA SER A 675 -6.35 -3.14 -26.50
C SER A 675 -6.13 -4.52 -25.91
N ARG A 676 -5.06 -4.72 -25.12
CA ARG A 676 -4.81 -6.00 -24.41
C ARG A 676 -5.89 -6.32 -23.38
N GLU A 677 -6.37 -5.34 -22.62
CA GLU A 677 -7.43 -5.59 -21.63
C GLU A 677 -8.78 -5.88 -22.33
N ARG A 678 -9.09 -5.18 -23.43
CA ARG A 678 -10.27 -5.48 -24.29
C ARG A 678 -10.22 -6.88 -24.93
N GLN A 679 -9.03 -7.44 -25.14
CA GLN A 679 -8.84 -8.80 -25.68
C GLN A 679 -8.83 -9.90 -24.59
N ARG A 680 -8.94 -9.54 -23.31
CA ARG A 680 -8.79 -10.48 -22.19
C ARG A 680 -9.99 -11.44 -22.08
N PRO A 681 -9.80 -12.78 -21.99
CA PRO A 681 -10.91 -13.73 -21.93
C PRO A 681 -11.83 -13.51 -20.71
N ARG A 682 -13.13 -13.35 -20.96
CA ARG A 682 -14.16 -13.03 -19.92
C ARG A 682 -14.13 -13.98 -18.70
N GLN A 683 -13.71 -15.24 -18.87
CA GLN A 683 -13.58 -16.21 -17.77
C GLN A 683 -12.47 -15.86 -16.75
N GLN A 684 -11.42 -15.12 -17.15
CA GLN A 684 -10.33 -14.73 -16.25
C GLN A 684 -10.63 -13.47 -15.43
N MET A 685 -11.67 -12.71 -15.79
CA MET A 685 -12.10 -11.50 -15.06
C MET A 685 -12.83 -11.81 -13.75
N VAL A 686 -13.37 -13.02 -13.58
CA VAL A 686 -14.17 -13.41 -12.40
C VAL A 686 -13.31 -13.77 -11.19
N PHE A 687 -12.05 -14.17 -11.41
CA PHE A 687 -11.15 -14.70 -10.36
C PHE A 687 -9.97 -13.78 -10.00
N ASN A 688 -9.80 -12.63 -10.68
CA ASN A 688 -8.77 -11.64 -10.35
C ASN A 688 -9.43 -10.27 -10.19
N GLN A 689 -9.36 -9.69 -8.99
CA GLN A 689 -9.68 -8.28 -8.79
C GLN A 689 -8.72 -7.41 -9.63
N LYS A 690 -9.23 -6.37 -10.32
CA LYS A 690 -8.39 -5.39 -11.03
C LYS A 690 -7.49 -4.69 -9.99
N MET A 691 -6.16 -4.74 -10.18
CA MET A 691 -5.18 -3.95 -9.40
C MET A 691 -4.86 -2.60 -10.07
N VAL A 692 -5.29 -2.40 -11.31
CA VAL A 692 -5.06 -1.24 -12.19
C VAL A 692 -6.20 -1.26 -13.21
N ASP A 693 -6.78 -0.12 -13.56
CA ASP A 693 -7.80 -0.02 -14.60
C ASP A 693 -7.41 0.88 -15.81
N PRO A 694 -6.88 0.29 -16.89
CA PRO A 694 -6.59 1.01 -18.14
C PRO A 694 -7.79 1.76 -18.73
N GLU A 695 -9.02 1.34 -18.43
CA GLU A 695 -10.24 1.97 -18.96
C GLU A 695 -10.53 3.33 -18.29
N VAL A 696 -9.90 3.62 -17.15
CA VAL A 696 -9.92 4.90 -16.43
C VAL A 696 -8.63 5.70 -16.67
N GLY A 697 -7.74 5.21 -17.55
CA GLY A 697 -6.43 5.80 -17.82
C GLY A 697 -5.33 5.34 -16.86
N GLU A 698 -5.59 4.41 -15.94
CA GLU A 698 -4.56 3.89 -15.04
C GLU A 698 -3.60 2.94 -15.76
N TYR A 699 -2.30 3.13 -15.52
CA TYR A 699 -1.25 2.27 -16.02
C TYR A 699 -0.14 2.12 -14.97
N LEU A 700 0.69 1.09 -15.15
CA LEU A 700 1.95 0.97 -14.40
C LEU A 700 3.07 1.50 -15.29
N CYS A 701 3.88 2.43 -14.78
CA CYS A 701 5.05 2.93 -15.48
C CYS A 701 5.90 1.75 -16.01
N PRO A 702 6.22 1.67 -17.32
CA PRO A 702 6.88 0.51 -17.92
C PRO A 702 8.15 0.06 -17.21
N LEU A 703 8.91 1.00 -16.67
CA LEU A 703 10.17 0.75 -15.98
C LEU A 703 9.99 0.43 -14.49
N CYS A 704 9.51 1.38 -13.68
CA CYS A 704 9.48 1.20 -12.22
C CYS A 704 8.24 0.49 -11.65
N LYS A 705 7.17 0.33 -12.45
CA LYS A 705 5.86 -0.20 -12.05
C LYS A 705 5.12 0.59 -10.94
N ARG A 706 5.45 1.87 -10.71
CA ARG A 706 4.57 2.78 -9.94
C ARG A 706 3.24 2.96 -10.71
N LEU A 707 2.14 3.06 -9.97
CA LEU A 707 0.81 3.40 -10.52
C LEU A 707 0.83 4.83 -11.06
N SER A 708 0.16 5.08 -12.18
CA SER A 708 0.09 6.36 -12.85
C SER A 708 -1.25 6.47 -13.56
N ASN A 709 -1.86 7.65 -13.59
CA ASN A 709 -3.15 7.90 -14.25
C ASN A 709 -3.07 9.02 -15.30
N THR A 710 -1.89 9.61 -15.48
CA THR A 710 -1.60 10.62 -16.51
C THR A 710 -0.11 10.59 -16.88
N ALA A 711 0.31 11.40 -17.84
CA ALA A 711 1.70 11.65 -18.15
C ALA A 711 1.92 13.17 -18.21
N MET A 712 2.79 13.69 -17.34
CA MET A 712 3.02 15.13 -17.18
C MET A 712 4.05 15.61 -18.22
N PRO A 713 3.80 16.71 -18.96
CA PRO A 713 4.73 17.20 -19.97
C PRO A 713 6.04 17.68 -19.36
N LEU A 714 7.14 17.44 -20.07
CA LEU A 714 8.47 17.94 -19.75
C LEU A 714 8.81 19.10 -20.68
N LEU A 715 8.90 20.30 -20.10
CA LEU A 715 9.18 21.53 -20.82
C LEU A 715 10.69 21.83 -20.82
N PRO A 716 11.25 22.36 -21.93
CA PRO A 716 12.56 23.03 -21.90
C PRO A 716 12.59 24.15 -20.84
N ALA A 717 13.79 24.47 -20.34
CA ALA A 717 13.96 25.59 -19.42
C ALA A 717 13.46 26.91 -20.04
N LEU A 718 12.83 27.77 -19.24
CA LEU A 718 12.20 29.01 -19.73
C LEU A 718 13.17 29.95 -20.48
N GLN A 719 14.47 29.95 -20.13
CA GLN A 719 15.50 30.73 -20.82
C GLN A 719 15.77 30.26 -22.26
N LEU A 720 15.39 29.02 -22.60
CA LEU A 720 15.57 28.42 -23.93
C LEU A 720 14.30 28.55 -24.79
N MET A 721 13.17 28.92 -24.19
CA MET A 721 11.93 29.22 -24.88
C MET A 721 11.98 30.62 -25.49
N ASP A 722 11.29 30.81 -26.62
CA ASP A 722 11.13 32.11 -27.28
C ASP A 722 10.08 32.96 -26.54
N ILE A 723 10.34 33.21 -25.25
CA ILE A 723 9.49 33.93 -24.31
C ILE A 723 10.32 35.08 -23.75
N ASP A 724 10.00 36.30 -24.18
CA ASP A 724 10.68 37.50 -23.70
C ASP A 724 10.48 37.65 -22.17
N GLY A 725 11.58 37.54 -21.43
CA GLY A 725 11.57 37.69 -19.99
C GLY A 725 11.22 39.12 -19.58
N PHE A 726 10.57 39.27 -18.43
CA PHE A 726 10.30 40.60 -17.84
C PHE A 726 11.58 41.41 -17.49
N SER A 727 12.77 40.83 -17.70
CA SER A 727 14.08 41.47 -17.64
C SER A 727 14.67 41.85 -19.02
N THR A 728 14.34 41.15 -20.12
CA THR A 728 14.86 41.44 -21.47
C THR A 728 14.07 42.54 -22.18
N ALA A 729 12.78 42.67 -21.90
CA ALA A 729 11.93 43.75 -22.42
C ALA A 729 12.26 45.17 -21.86
N ARG A 730 13.38 45.35 -21.14
CA ARG A 730 13.76 46.61 -20.49
C ARG A 730 14.90 47.31 -21.22
N GLY A 731 14.61 48.47 -21.82
CA GLY A 731 15.63 49.33 -22.45
C GLY A 731 16.39 50.25 -21.48
N GLU A 732 15.97 50.36 -20.21
CA GLU A 732 16.51 51.30 -19.23
C GLU A 732 17.39 50.57 -18.19
N THR A 733 18.58 51.10 -17.94
CA THR A 733 19.58 50.48 -17.04
C THR A 733 19.47 50.88 -15.57
N ALA A 734 18.63 51.88 -15.26
CA ALA A 734 18.33 52.34 -13.91
C ALA A 734 16.84 52.62 -13.79
N GLU A 735 16.18 51.93 -12.87
CA GLU A 735 14.75 52.02 -12.54
C GLU A 735 14.64 52.00 -11.02
N ASP A 736 13.80 52.85 -10.43
CA ASP A 736 13.50 52.82 -8.99
C ASP A 736 12.40 51.81 -8.65
N PHE A 737 12.30 51.47 -7.36
CA PHE A 737 11.41 50.39 -6.91
C PHE A 737 9.93 50.72 -7.13
N ASP A 738 9.52 51.97 -6.97
CA ASP A 738 8.12 52.39 -7.13
C ASP A 738 7.70 52.43 -8.61
N SER A 739 8.59 52.88 -9.50
CA SER A 739 8.44 52.74 -10.95
C SER A 739 8.31 51.27 -11.37
N TRP A 740 9.16 50.40 -10.81
CA TRP A 740 9.13 48.96 -11.08
C TRP A 740 7.82 48.31 -10.65
N VAL A 741 7.36 48.54 -9.41
CA VAL A 741 6.07 48.06 -8.90
C VAL A 741 4.91 48.62 -9.73
N GLY A 742 4.97 49.91 -10.12
CA GLY A 742 4.00 50.54 -11.00
C GLY A 742 3.90 49.85 -12.36
N ARG A 743 5.04 49.59 -13.03
CA ARG A 743 5.08 48.90 -14.33
C ARG A 743 4.63 47.43 -14.23
N VAL A 744 5.01 46.70 -13.18
CA VAL A 744 4.49 45.34 -12.90
C VAL A 744 2.96 45.37 -12.80
N LYS A 745 2.41 46.29 -12.02
CA LYS A 745 0.95 46.41 -11.83
C LYS A 745 0.23 46.72 -13.14
N THR A 746 0.71 47.72 -13.89
CA THR A 746 0.10 48.09 -15.19
C THR A 746 0.14 46.95 -16.21
N LEU A 747 1.17 46.10 -16.18
CA LEU A 747 1.24 44.90 -17.04
C LEU A 747 0.24 43.81 -16.59
N LEU A 748 0.07 43.59 -15.28
CA LEU A 748 -0.95 42.66 -14.76
C LEU A 748 -2.38 43.14 -15.09
N ASP A 749 -2.61 44.46 -15.13
CA ASP A 749 -3.89 45.07 -15.49
C ASP A 749 -4.16 45.07 -17.02
N THR A 750 -3.21 44.64 -17.87
CA THR A 750 -3.31 44.72 -19.35
C THR A 750 -3.37 43.32 -20.01
N PRO A 751 -4.42 42.98 -20.78
CA PRO A 751 -4.54 41.66 -21.41
C PRO A 751 -3.55 41.47 -22.57
N PRO A 752 -2.96 40.27 -22.74
CA PRO A 752 -1.93 40.02 -23.75
C PRO A 752 -2.49 40.04 -25.18
N VAL A 753 -1.98 40.97 -26.00
CA VAL A 753 -2.32 41.06 -27.42
C VAL A 753 -1.56 39.99 -28.20
N ARG A 754 -2.29 38.98 -28.73
CA ARG A 754 -1.75 38.04 -29.72
C ARG A 754 -1.30 38.80 -30.97
N GLN A 755 0.02 38.98 -31.15
CA GLN A 755 0.56 39.39 -32.44
C GLN A 755 0.38 38.24 -33.44
N THR A 756 -0.47 38.41 -34.44
CA THR A 756 -0.57 37.48 -35.56
C THR A 756 0.44 37.84 -36.65
N PRO A 757 1.28 36.90 -37.12
CA PRO A 757 2.27 37.20 -38.15
C PRO A 757 1.59 37.53 -39.49
N THR A 758 1.65 38.80 -39.89
CA THR A 758 0.95 39.36 -41.05
C THR A 758 1.71 39.13 -42.36
N GLN A 759 1.86 37.88 -42.80
CA GLN A 759 2.32 37.56 -44.15
C GLN A 759 1.83 36.20 -44.67
N LYS A 760 1.25 36.18 -45.88
CA LYS A 760 0.87 34.96 -46.62
C LYS A 760 1.79 34.74 -47.83
N PRO A 761 2.55 33.64 -47.88
CA PRO A 761 3.06 33.06 -49.13
C PRO A 761 1.90 32.46 -49.96
N LYS A 762 2.20 32.03 -51.20
CA LYS A 762 1.19 31.63 -52.21
C LYS A 762 1.28 30.15 -52.55
N SER A 763 0.13 29.54 -52.86
CA SER A 763 0.06 28.18 -53.38
C SER A 763 0.52 28.08 -54.85
N HIS A 764 1.12 26.96 -55.22
CA HIS A 764 1.34 26.53 -56.61
C HIS A 764 0.96 25.04 -56.75
N SER A 765 0.76 24.55 -57.99
CA SER A 765 -0.04 23.34 -58.23
C SER A 765 0.45 22.47 -59.40
N ARG A 766 0.32 21.14 -59.23
CA ARG A 766 0.29 20.06 -60.25
C ARG A 766 1.54 19.78 -61.11
N LYS A 767 2.04 18.52 -61.05
CA LYS A 767 1.77 17.45 -62.05
C LYS A 767 2.35 16.07 -61.65
N ARG A 768 1.94 14.99 -62.35
CA ARG A 768 2.42 13.59 -62.23
C ARG A 768 2.98 13.09 -63.57
N SER A 769 3.91 12.13 -63.53
CA SER A 769 4.15 11.11 -64.57
C SER A 769 4.99 9.95 -63.96
N HIS A 770 4.56 8.68 -63.96
CA HIS A 770 4.48 7.70 -65.07
C HIS A 770 5.84 7.15 -65.58
N SER A 771 6.33 6.05 -64.98
CA SER A 771 6.93 4.91 -65.71
C SER A 771 7.42 3.78 -64.77
N GLU A 772 6.66 2.69 -64.62
CA GLU A 772 7.24 1.38 -64.29
C GLU A 772 6.27 0.27 -64.71
N ARG A 773 6.57 -0.42 -65.82
CA ARG A 773 5.71 -1.47 -66.42
C ARG A 773 6.51 -2.51 -67.21
N SER A 774 7.61 -2.95 -66.62
CA SER A 774 8.51 -4.02 -67.10
C SER A 774 9.23 -4.62 -65.88
N LEU A 775 9.42 -5.93 -65.71
CA LEU A 775 8.98 -7.06 -66.53
C LEU A 775 8.24 -8.11 -65.69
N LEU A 776 7.28 -8.78 -66.33
CA LEU A 776 6.63 -9.98 -65.85
C LEU A 776 7.00 -11.11 -66.83
N GLU A 777 7.98 -11.96 -66.50
CA GLU A 777 8.19 -13.22 -67.23
C GLU A 777 9.01 -14.24 -66.41
N LEU A 778 8.88 -15.53 -66.76
CA LEU A 778 9.57 -16.72 -66.19
C LEU A 778 9.23 -16.99 -64.70
N ALA A 779 8.29 -17.86 -64.30
CA ALA A 779 8.12 -19.32 -64.57
C ALA A 779 9.27 -20.18 -63.96
N LYS A 780 9.07 -21.37 -63.33
CA LYS A 780 7.92 -22.33 -63.30
C LYS A 780 8.16 -23.41 -62.19
N GLN A 781 7.14 -24.20 -61.80
CA GLN A 781 7.20 -25.50 -61.03
C GLN A 781 7.72 -25.42 -59.56
N GLY A 782 7.51 -26.36 -58.61
CA GLY A 782 6.55 -27.48 -58.48
C GLY A 782 7.16 -28.80 -57.89
N ASP A 783 6.52 -29.71 -57.12
CA ASP A 783 5.20 -29.79 -56.41
C ASP A 783 5.14 -31.02 -55.42
N ASP A 784 4.17 -31.04 -54.46
CA ASP A 784 3.44 -32.21 -53.84
C ASP A 784 3.93 -33.08 -52.61
N LEU A 785 2.94 -33.65 -51.85
CA LEU A 785 2.89 -34.78 -50.85
C LEU A 785 3.66 -34.74 -49.46
N SER A 786 3.33 -35.52 -48.39
CA SER A 786 2.06 -35.98 -47.73
C SER A 786 2.28 -36.70 -46.33
N ALA A 787 1.21 -37.01 -45.57
CA ALA A 787 1.05 -38.04 -44.49
C ALA A 787 1.29 -37.76 -42.96
N MET A 788 0.83 -38.71 -42.11
CA MET A 788 0.59 -38.72 -40.62
C MET A 788 0.77 -40.20 -40.08
N PRO A 789 0.41 -40.69 -38.84
CA PRO A 789 -0.37 -40.15 -37.67
C PRO A 789 0.05 -40.60 -36.20
N LEU A 790 -0.74 -40.18 -35.18
CA LEU A 790 -1.15 -40.84 -33.88
C LEU A 790 -0.10 -41.51 -32.92
N ASP A 791 -0.30 -41.73 -31.59
CA ASP A 791 -1.52 -42.12 -30.84
C ASP A 791 -1.51 -41.90 -29.27
N ASN A 792 -2.70 -42.10 -28.68
CA ASN A 792 -3.30 -42.17 -27.32
C ASN A 792 -2.58 -42.24 -25.91
N SER A 793 -3.15 -41.46 -24.97
CA SER A 793 -3.77 -41.87 -23.65
C SER A 793 -3.06 -41.82 -22.26
N LEU A 794 -3.72 -41.12 -21.30
CA LEU A 794 -3.96 -41.38 -19.84
C LEU A 794 -2.78 -41.66 -18.85
N SER A 795 -2.77 -41.22 -17.56
CA SER A 795 -3.62 -40.28 -16.78
C SER A 795 -3.00 -39.87 -15.41
N THR A 796 -3.54 -38.81 -14.78
CA THR A 796 -3.53 -38.49 -13.32
C THR A 796 -2.20 -38.28 -12.53
N SER A 797 -1.87 -37.02 -12.21
CA SER A 797 -1.66 -36.48 -10.83
C SER A 797 -0.95 -35.09 -10.85
N VAL A 798 -1.00 -34.33 -9.74
CA VAL A 798 -0.48 -32.95 -9.62
C VAL A 798 0.11 -32.74 -8.22
N PRO A 799 1.35 -32.22 -8.10
CA PRO A 799 1.53 -30.90 -7.44
C PRO A 799 2.63 -30.01 -8.07
N SER A 800 2.66 -28.75 -7.62
CA SER A 800 3.50 -27.63 -8.09
C SER A 800 5.01 -27.77 -7.83
N ALA A 801 5.86 -27.28 -8.76
CA ALA A 801 7.06 -26.47 -8.47
C ALA A 801 7.76 -26.01 -9.77
N SER A 802 8.41 -24.83 -9.75
CA SER A 802 8.96 -24.15 -10.93
C SER A 802 10.44 -24.49 -11.23
N THR A 803 10.81 -24.34 -12.52
CA THR A 803 12.15 -23.99 -13.06
C THR A 803 13.20 -25.10 -13.26
N MET A 804 13.65 -25.24 -14.51
CA MET A 804 14.99 -25.63 -15.04
C MET A 804 14.81 -26.10 -16.51
N SER A 805 15.69 -25.84 -17.49
CA SER A 805 16.77 -24.86 -17.60
C SER A 805 17.10 -24.59 -19.09
N LEU A 806 17.83 -23.52 -19.40
CA LEU A 806 18.26 -23.16 -20.78
C LEU A 806 19.41 -24.05 -21.30
N LEU A 807 19.48 -24.30 -22.62
CA LEU A 807 20.68 -24.05 -23.48
C LEU A 807 20.58 -24.55 -24.95
N LEU A 808 21.28 -23.85 -25.87
CA LEU A 808 21.55 -24.18 -27.30
C LEU A 808 20.32 -24.21 -28.25
N GLY A 809 20.41 -23.94 -29.56
CA GLY A 809 21.49 -23.49 -30.47
C GLY A 809 20.91 -22.91 -31.79
N GLN A 810 21.71 -22.32 -32.69
CA GLN A 810 21.20 -21.48 -33.81
C GLN A 810 21.15 -22.15 -35.22
N LYS A 811 20.36 -21.51 -36.13
CA LYS A 811 20.43 -21.45 -37.62
C LYS A 811 19.63 -22.45 -38.49
N THR A 812 18.49 -21.96 -39.02
CA THR A 812 18.15 -21.66 -40.45
C THR A 812 18.67 -22.57 -41.60
N PRO A 813 17.93 -22.73 -42.75
CA PRO A 813 16.88 -21.83 -43.27
C PRO A 813 15.61 -22.47 -43.92
N SER A 814 14.61 -21.61 -44.21
CA SER A 814 13.67 -21.56 -45.38
C SER A 814 13.01 -22.81 -46.01
N ARG A 815 11.75 -22.76 -46.49
CA ARG A 815 10.58 -21.87 -46.30
C ARG A 815 9.36 -22.51 -47.03
N ILE A 816 8.15 -22.42 -46.44
CA ILE A 816 6.84 -21.93 -46.97
C ILE A 816 6.50 -22.23 -48.46
N VAL A 817 5.32 -22.73 -48.86
CA VAL A 817 3.98 -22.08 -49.10
C VAL A 817 2.94 -23.22 -49.35
N SER A 818 1.60 -23.11 -49.35
CA SER A 818 0.55 -22.10 -49.06
C SER A 818 -0.82 -22.85 -49.03
N GLN A 819 -2.04 -22.32 -48.88
CA GLN A 819 -2.66 -20.98 -48.90
C GLN A 819 -3.61 -20.85 -47.66
N THR A 820 -4.38 -19.78 -47.37
CA THR A 820 -4.92 -18.72 -48.23
C THR A 820 -5.25 -17.43 -47.44
N VAL A 821 -5.16 -16.28 -48.13
CA VAL A 821 -5.72 -14.94 -47.82
C VAL A 821 -5.43 -14.33 -46.43
N SER A 822 -4.54 -13.33 -46.41
CA SER A 822 -4.88 -12.03 -45.78
C SER A 822 -4.21 -10.85 -46.51
N SER A 823 -5.06 -9.99 -47.09
CA SER A 823 -4.84 -8.55 -47.36
C SER A 823 -3.56 -8.15 -48.16
N THR A 824 -3.19 -6.88 -48.40
CA THR A 824 -3.74 -5.56 -48.01
C THR A 824 -3.38 -4.48 -49.05
N SER A 825 -4.25 -3.48 -49.23
CA SER A 825 -3.85 -2.07 -49.44
C SER A 825 -5.07 -1.21 -49.10
N CYS A 826 -5.11 -0.37 -48.05
CA CYS A 826 -4.23 0.75 -47.69
C CYS A 826 -4.13 1.82 -48.79
N THR A 827 -4.81 2.94 -48.53
CA THR A 827 -4.37 4.28 -48.94
C THR A 827 -4.35 5.13 -47.68
N ALA A 828 -3.23 5.79 -47.40
CA ALA A 828 -3.10 6.73 -46.29
C ALA A 828 -3.82 8.04 -46.60
N MET A 829 -3.96 8.89 -45.57
CA MET A 829 -4.16 10.32 -45.73
C MET A 829 -2.96 11.01 -45.10
N ASP A 830 -2.30 11.89 -45.85
CA ASP A 830 -1.24 12.74 -45.34
C ASP A 830 -1.83 13.79 -44.39
N VAL A 831 -1.04 14.20 -43.38
CA VAL A 831 -1.34 15.34 -42.48
C VAL A 831 -0.05 16.15 -42.32
N ASP A 832 -0.16 17.48 -42.42
CA ASP A 832 0.98 18.39 -42.47
C ASP A 832 1.66 18.61 -41.10
N VAL A 833 2.97 18.90 -41.13
CA VAL A 833 3.86 18.90 -39.95
C VAL A 833 3.83 20.22 -39.15
N GLU A 834 2.91 21.14 -39.45
CA GLU A 834 2.80 22.45 -38.75
C GLU A 834 1.87 22.41 -37.50
N GLU A 835 1.24 21.27 -37.15
CA GLU A 835 0.30 21.20 -36.02
C GLU A 835 0.94 21.17 -34.61
N ASP A 836 2.15 20.61 -34.44
CA ASP A 836 2.62 20.14 -33.13
C ASP A 836 2.74 21.22 -32.03
N SER A 837 3.19 22.43 -32.35
CA SER A 837 3.33 23.51 -31.37
C SER A 837 1.98 24.05 -30.90
N GLN A 838 0.97 24.07 -31.79
CA GLN A 838 -0.42 24.38 -31.44
C GLN A 838 -1.04 23.21 -30.67
N ARG A 839 -0.72 21.96 -31.03
CA ARG A 839 -1.14 20.73 -30.34
C ARG A 839 -0.64 20.66 -28.89
N ALA A 840 0.55 21.20 -28.58
CA ALA A 840 1.03 21.32 -27.21
C ALA A 840 0.20 22.32 -26.37
N VAL A 841 -0.20 23.45 -26.97
CA VAL A 841 -1.11 24.43 -26.34
C VAL A 841 -2.53 23.87 -26.21
N ASP A 842 -2.96 23.05 -27.16
CA ASP A 842 -4.24 22.34 -27.11
C ASP A 842 -4.21 21.17 -26.12
N LEU A 843 -3.06 20.52 -25.87
CA LEU A 843 -2.85 19.58 -24.76
C LEU A 843 -2.86 20.28 -23.39
N PHE A 844 -2.33 21.50 -23.28
CA PHE A 844 -2.47 22.31 -22.06
C PHE A 844 -3.93 22.76 -21.86
N ARG A 845 -4.67 22.95 -22.95
CA ARG A 845 -6.13 23.14 -22.92
C ARG A 845 -6.86 21.85 -22.54
N GLU A 846 -6.50 20.69 -23.08
CA GLU A 846 -7.06 19.39 -22.66
C GLU A 846 -6.74 19.08 -21.20
N MET A 847 -5.56 19.43 -20.68
CA MET A 847 -5.29 19.34 -19.24
C MET A 847 -6.24 20.25 -18.45
N THR A 848 -6.42 21.51 -18.86
CA THR A 848 -7.37 22.42 -18.19
C THR A 848 -8.85 22.13 -18.49
N GLU A 849 -9.18 21.32 -19.50
CA GLU A 849 -10.51 20.80 -19.82
C GLU A 849 -10.78 19.39 -19.26
N ILE A 850 -9.75 18.64 -18.86
CA ILE A 850 -9.87 17.47 -17.98
C ILE A 850 -10.10 17.97 -16.55
N MET A 851 -9.39 19.03 -16.14
CA MET A 851 -9.66 19.73 -14.88
C MET A 851 -11.06 20.36 -14.85
N ARG A 852 -11.45 21.15 -15.88
CA ARG A 852 -12.81 21.71 -15.99
C ARG A 852 -13.90 20.69 -16.33
N GLY A 853 -13.55 19.58 -16.98
CA GLY A 853 -14.47 18.50 -17.37
C GLY A 853 -14.91 17.65 -16.17
N GLN A 854 -14.08 17.57 -15.13
CA GLN A 854 -14.48 17.07 -13.80
C GLN A 854 -15.18 18.14 -12.94
N ASP A 855 -15.54 19.30 -13.51
CA ASP A 855 -16.00 20.50 -12.78
C ASP A 855 -17.38 21.00 -13.25
N LEU A 856 -17.88 20.51 -14.40
CA LEU A 856 -19.29 20.71 -14.82
C LEU A 856 -20.27 19.72 -14.17
N GLU A 857 -19.81 18.58 -13.64
CA GLU A 857 -20.68 17.61 -12.94
C GLU A 857 -20.90 17.92 -11.44
N SER A 858 -20.25 18.94 -10.87
CA SER A 858 -20.23 19.15 -9.41
C SER A 858 -20.32 20.60 -8.93
N ARG A 859 -21.08 21.47 -9.60
CA ARG A 859 -21.47 22.78 -9.05
C ARG A 859 -22.76 22.70 -8.22
N VAL A 860 -22.61 22.47 -6.92
CA VAL A 860 -23.53 22.94 -5.87
C VAL A 860 -22.68 23.21 -4.63
N GLU A 861 -22.66 24.46 -4.14
CA GLU A 861 -21.92 24.83 -2.93
C GLU A 861 -22.40 24.01 -1.71
N VAL A 862 -21.53 23.89 -0.71
CA VAL A 862 -21.87 23.33 0.61
C VAL A 862 -21.58 24.38 1.67
N GLU A 863 -22.49 25.36 1.78
CA GLU A 863 -22.66 26.06 3.05
C GLU A 863 -23.06 25.04 4.14
N VAL A 864 -22.48 25.16 5.33
CA VAL A 864 -22.83 24.31 6.48
C VAL A 864 -24.14 24.84 7.10
N GLY A 865 -25.23 24.75 6.33
CA GLY A 865 -26.46 25.53 6.53
C GLY A 865 -27.75 24.85 6.04
N ALA A 866 -27.90 23.54 6.26
CA ALA A 866 -29.17 22.82 6.16
C ALA A 866 -29.96 22.89 4.82
N ALA A 867 -29.31 22.58 3.70
CA ALA A 867 -30.00 22.34 2.41
C ALA A 867 -29.83 20.88 1.92
N ILE A 868 -30.93 20.11 1.95
CA ILE A 868 -30.97 18.78 1.32
C ILE A 868 -31.16 18.98 -0.19
N ARG A 869 -30.22 18.48 -1.02
CA ARG A 869 -30.26 18.66 -2.48
C ARG A 869 -31.59 18.18 -3.10
N PRO A 870 -32.12 18.85 -4.14
CA PRO A 870 -33.34 18.43 -4.82
C PRO A 870 -33.30 16.95 -5.28
N PRO A 871 -34.39 16.19 -5.08
CA PRO A 871 -34.50 14.79 -5.53
C PRO A 871 -34.24 14.59 -7.03
N THR A 872 -34.54 15.61 -7.85
CA THR A 872 -34.25 15.63 -9.29
C THR A 872 -32.75 15.57 -9.57
N ASP A 873 -31.95 16.34 -8.84
CA ASP A 873 -30.50 16.45 -9.06
C ASP A 873 -29.79 15.16 -8.64
N PHE A 874 -30.26 14.54 -7.55
CA PHE A 874 -29.83 13.22 -7.11
C PHE A 874 -30.12 12.15 -8.17
N LEU A 875 -31.33 12.16 -8.74
CA LEU A 875 -31.70 11.24 -9.83
C LEU A 875 -30.89 11.48 -11.11
N LEU A 876 -30.66 12.74 -11.50
CA LEU A 876 -29.80 13.10 -12.63
C LEU A 876 -28.37 12.59 -12.41
N HIS A 877 -27.81 12.74 -11.20
CA HIS A 877 -26.48 12.20 -10.88
C HIS A 877 -26.41 10.67 -11.04
N ILE A 878 -27.45 9.94 -10.62
CA ILE A 878 -27.57 8.50 -10.86
C ILE A 878 -27.60 8.20 -12.36
N ILE A 879 -28.43 8.89 -13.16
CA ILE A 879 -28.52 8.70 -14.62
C ILE A 879 -27.17 8.96 -15.31
N CYS A 880 -26.43 10.00 -14.89
CA CYS A 880 -25.08 10.28 -15.38
C CYS A 880 -24.09 9.15 -15.05
N ARG A 881 -24.09 8.66 -13.80
CA ARG A 881 -23.17 7.59 -13.35
C ARG A 881 -23.45 6.24 -14.04
N PHE A 882 -24.70 5.93 -14.37
CA PHE A 882 -25.06 4.77 -15.20
C PHE A 882 -24.89 5.03 -16.72
N ARG A 883 -24.46 6.23 -17.15
CA ARG A 883 -24.31 6.68 -18.54
C ARG A 883 -25.60 6.60 -19.38
N LEU A 884 -26.76 6.75 -18.75
CA LEU A 884 -28.08 6.54 -19.37
C LEU A 884 -28.73 7.80 -19.96
N ILE A 885 -28.05 8.95 -19.93
CA ILE A 885 -28.58 10.25 -20.40
C ILE A 885 -29.18 10.14 -21.81
N GLN A 886 -28.41 9.63 -22.79
CA GLN A 886 -28.86 9.47 -24.18
C GLN A 886 -30.00 8.44 -24.34
N TRP A 887 -30.13 7.48 -23.41
CA TRP A 887 -31.24 6.53 -23.42
C TRP A 887 -32.52 7.16 -22.85
N ALA A 888 -32.40 8.06 -21.88
CA ALA A 888 -33.51 8.76 -21.24
C ALA A 888 -34.06 9.96 -22.06
N ASP A 889 -33.27 10.54 -22.96
CA ASP A 889 -33.64 11.77 -23.71
C ASP A 889 -34.49 11.54 -24.99
N GLN A 890 -35.26 10.44 -25.03
CA GLN A 890 -36.18 10.00 -26.13
C GLN A 890 -35.60 9.82 -27.55
N SER A 891 -34.44 10.40 -27.87
CA SER A 891 -33.84 10.51 -29.22
C SER A 891 -33.30 9.19 -29.82
N GLY A 892 -33.34 8.09 -29.06
CA GLY A 892 -32.57 6.86 -29.33
C GLY A 892 -33.10 5.84 -30.36
N ASP A 893 -34.32 5.99 -30.92
CA ASP A 893 -34.79 5.11 -32.03
C ASP A 893 -34.43 5.69 -33.43
N GLY A 894 -33.96 6.94 -33.50
CA GLY A 894 -33.49 7.57 -34.74
C GLY A 894 -32.00 7.31 -35.01
N GLY A 895 -31.67 6.70 -36.15
CA GLY A 895 -30.31 6.28 -36.52
C GLY A 895 -29.33 7.41 -36.88
N SER A 896 -29.01 8.30 -35.94
CA SER A 896 -27.93 9.30 -36.10
C SER A 896 -26.55 8.67 -35.85
N LYS A 897 -25.52 9.13 -36.58
CA LYS A 897 -24.16 8.58 -36.54
C LYS A 897 -23.27 9.21 -35.44
N HIS A 898 -23.82 9.42 -34.25
CA HIS A 898 -23.03 9.94 -33.12
C HIS A 898 -22.45 8.80 -32.27
N SER A 899 -21.29 9.08 -31.65
CA SER A 899 -20.54 8.12 -30.86
C SER A 899 -21.31 7.65 -29.63
N THR A 900 -21.53 6.34 -29.55
CA THR A 900 -22.03 5.67 -28.35
C THR A 900 -21.05 5.85 -27.18
N PRO A 901 -21.53 6.01 -25.93
CA PRO A 901 -20.68 6.24 -24.74
C PRO A 901 -19.85 5.02 -24.30
N PHE A 902 -19.78 3.99 -25.15
CA PHE A 902 -19.04 2.74 -25.01
C PHE A 902 -18.09 2.47 -26.20
N GLY A 903 -17.95 3.42 -27.15
CA GLY A 903 -17.04 3.32 -28.28
C GLY A 903 -17.51 2.40 -29.42
N LYS A 904 -16.58 1.94 -30.27
CA LYS A 904 -16.86 1.13 -31.46
C LYS A 904 -17.27 -0.31 -31.12
N MET A 905 -18.46 -0.48 -30.54
CA MET A 905 -19.17 -1.75 -30.37
C MET A 905 -20.31 -1.89 -31.37
N GLU A 906 -20.74 -3.13 -31.63
CA GLU A 906 -21.89 -3.39 -32.49
C GLU A 906 -23.19 -2.81 -31.89
N PRO A 907 -24.15 -2.34 -32.71
CA PRO A 907 -25.38 -1.70 -32.22
C PRO A 907 -26.26 -2.63 -31.37
N GLU A 908 -26.17 -3.95 -31.56
CA GLU A 908 -26.90 -4.92 -30.75
C GLU A 908 -26.30 -5.17 -29.37
N GLU A 909 -24.97 -5.27 -29.25
CA GLU A 909 -24.31 -5.43 -27.95
C GLU A 909 -24.49 -4.15 -27.12
N THR A 910 -24.34 -2.99 -27.75
CA THR A 910 -24.59 -1.68 -27.11
C THR A 910 -26.02 -1.58 -26.57
N GLY A 911 -27.02 -2.05 -27.33
CA GLY A 911 -28.42 -2.08 -26.88
C GLY A 911 -28.62 -2.94 -25.64
N LYS A 912 -28.05 -4.16 -25.62
CA LYS A 912 -28.13 -5.10 -24.48
C LYS A 912 -27.46 -4.52 -23.22
N ILE A 913 -26.30 -3.86 -23.35
CA ILE A 913 -25.60 -3.19 -22.24
C ILE A 913 -26.47 -2.06 -21.65
N ILE A 914 -27.06 -1.21 -22.50
CA ILE A 914 -27.91 -0.09 -22.06
C ILE A 914 -29.15 -0.60 -21.30
N VAL A 915 -29.78 -1.69 -21.75
CA VAL A 915 -30.92 -2.30 -21.03
C VAL A 915 -30.51 -2.82 -19.66
N ILE A 916 -29.36 -3.50 -19.54
CA ILE A 916 -28.84 -4.00 -18.25
C ILE A 916 -28.54 -2.84 -17.29
N LEU A 917 -27.94 -1.75 -17.78
CA LEU A 917 -27.69 -0.56 -16.96
C LEU A 917 -28.99 0.12 -16.52
N ALA A 918 -29.99 0.21 -17.39
CA ALA A 918 -31.30 0.75 -17.05
C ALA A 918 -32.05 -0.14 -16.04
N GLU A 919 -31.94 -1.47 -16.17
CA GLU A 919 -32.46 -2.43 -15.21
C GLU A 919 -31.85 -2.15 -13.82
N GLU A 920 -30.53 -2.16 -13.69
CA GLU A 920 -29.85 -2.01 -12.40
C GLU A 920 -30.04 -0.60 -11.81
N MET A 921 -30.15 0.44 -12.63
CA MET A 921 -30.52 1.79 -12.17
C MET A 921 -31.91 1.80 -11.51
N LEU A 922 -32.93 1.21 -12.15
CA LEU A 922 -34.28 1.17 -11.55
C LEU A 922 -34.31 0.29 -10.30
N HIS A 923 -33.50 -0.78 -10.23
CA HIS A 923 -33.38 -1.58 -9.01
C HIS A 923 -32.78 -0.79 -7.85
N LEU A 924 -31.71 -0.02 -8.09
CA LEU A 924 -31.13 0.87 -7.08
C LEU A 924 -32.14 1.88 -6.54
N LEU A 925 -33.03 2.41 -7.39
CA LEU A 925 -34.11 3.31 -6.95
C LEU A 925 -35.18 2.60 -6.11
N ILE A 926 -35.53 1.34 -6.44
CA ILE A 926 -36.40 0.49 -5.61
C ILE A 926 -35.76 0.29 -4.22
N MET A 927 -34.46 0.00 -4.17
CA MET A 927 -33.74 -0.16 -2.90
C MET A 927 -33.77 1.12 -2.06
N ILE A 928 -33.36 2.26 -2.64
CA ILE A 928 -33.26 3.56 -1.94
C ILE A 928 -34.61 4.01 -1.37
N VAL A 929 -35.72 3.77 -2.07
CA VAL A 929 -37.04 4.26 -1.63
C VAL A 929 -37.86 3.19 -0.89
N GLY A 930 -37.52 1.90 -1.01
CA GLY A 930 -38.25 0.78 -0.41
C GLY A 930 -37.67 0.23 0.88
N GLU A 931 -36.35 0.19 1.04
CA GLU A 931 -35.71 -0.39 2.23
C GLU A 931 -35.66 0.58 3.41
N ARG A 932 -36.76 0.58 4.17
CA ARG A 932 -36.98 1.45 5.34
C ARG A 932 -37.04 0.71 6.67
N TYR A 933 -37.01 -0.62 6.65
CA TYR A 933 -37.19 -1.47 7.84
C TYR A 933 -35.89 -1.60 8.65
N HIS A 934 -35.30 -0.45 8.97
CA HIS A 934 -34.16 -0.31 9.88
C HIS A 934 -34.48 0.87 10.82
N PRO A 935 -34.49 0.67 12.14
CA PRO A 935 -34.71 1.74 13.11
C PRO A 935 -33.77 2.93 12.86
N GLY A 936 -34.31 4.14 12.89
CA GLY A 936 -33.59 5.38 12.57
C GLY A 936 -33.55 5.76 11.08
N VAL A 937 -33.85 4.84 10.17
CA VAL A 937 -34.09 5.14 8.74
C VAL A 937 -35.59 5.26 8.47
N GLY A 938 -36.35 4.26 8.93
CA GLY A 938 -37.81 4.28 8.96
C GLY A 938 -38.37 4.20 10.38
N LYS A 939 -39.63 4.61 10.51
CA LYS A 939 -40.45 4.48 11.71
C LYS A 939 -40.86 3.01 11.88
N CYS A 940 -39.91 2.20 12.34
CA CYS A 940 -40.10 0.80 12.67
C CYS A 940 -39.23 0.41 13.86
N THR A 941 -39.72 -0.54 14.64
CA THR A 941 -38.99 -1.18 15.74
C THR A 941 -38.06 -2.28 15.22
N TYR A 942 -37.06 -2.65 16.01
CA TYR A 942 -36.26 -3.87 15.76
C TYR A 942 -37.12 -5.13 15.68
N ALA A 943 -38.28 -5.18 16.36
CA ALA A 943 -39.20 -6.31 16.28
C ALA A 943 -39.84 -6.42 14.88
N GLU A 944 -40.22 -5.30 14.26
CA GLU A 944 -40.78 -5.26 12.90
C GLU A 944 -39.72 -5.53 11.82
N GLN A 945 -38.45 -5.14 12.07
CA GLN A 945 -37.31 -5.54 11.24
C GLN A 945 -37.15 -7.07 11.25
N VAL A 946 -37.04 -7.70 12.43
CA VAL A 946 -36.93 -9.17 12.57
C VAL A 946 -38.18 -9.87 12.02
N GLN A 947 -39.36 -9.28 12.20
CA GLN A 947 -40.61 -9.79 11.62
C GLN A 947 -40.51 -9.88 10.08
N ARG A 948 -39.97 -8.84 9.42
CA ARG A 948 -39.78 -8.82 7.97
C ARG A 948 -38.76 -9.85 7.49
N GLU A 949 -37.66 -10.03 8.21
CA GLU A 949 -36.68 -11.10 7.95
C GLU A 949 -37.35 -12.49 8.00
N VAL A 950 -38.10 -12.80 9.05
CA VAL A 950 -38.80 -14.09 9.20
C VAL A 950 -39.85 -14.30 8.11
N VAL A 951 -40.62 -13.27 7.75
CA VAL A 951 -41.57 -13.31 6.62
C VAL A 951 -40.85 -13.71 5.32
N HIS A 952 -39.73 -13.06 5.00
CA HIS A 952 -39.02 -13.31 3.73
C HIS A 952 -38.30 -14.67 3.73
N VAL A 953 -37.79 -15.14 4.88
CA VAL A 953 -37.34 -16.54 5.02
C VAL A 953 -38.48 -17.52 4.71
N LEU A 954 -39.68 -17.30 5.25
CA LEU A 954 -40.85 -18.17 5.00
C LEU A 954 -41.46 -17.99 3.60
N CYS A 955 -41.18 -16.89 2.91
CA CYS A 955 -41.55 -16.73 1.50
C CYS A 955 -40.80 -17.70 0.57
N THR A 956 -39.66 -18.28 0.99
CA THR A 956 -38.95 -19.35 0.26
C THR A 956 -39.65 -20.71 0.35
N GLY A 957 -40.51 -20.92 1.36
CA GLY A 957 -41.20 -22.18 1.64
C GLY A 957 -41.33 -22.46 3.15
N PRO A 958 -42.01 -23.55 3.55
CA PRO A 958 -42.17 -23.91 4.95
C PRO A 958 -40.84 -24.37 5.58
N GLN A 959 -40.47 -23.83 6.75
CA GLN A 959 -39.17 -24.08 7.38
C GLN A 959 -39.33 -24.55 8.84
N PRO A 960 -38.42 -25.40 9.37
CA PRO A 960 -38.32 -25.66 10.80
C PRO A 960 -37.71 -24.47 11.53
N PHE A 961 -38.07 -24.25 12.81
CA PHE A 961 -37.60 -23.12 13.61
C PHE A 961 -36.07 -22.96 13.63
N SER A 962 -35.35 -24.08 13.74
CA SER A 962 -33.88 -24.11 13.75
C SER A 962 -33.22 -23.68 12.43
N HIS A 963 -33.94 -23.68 11.30
CA HIS A 963 -33.47 -23.10 10.05
C HIS A 963 -33.77 -21.60 9.97
N ILE A 964 -34.93 -21.16 10.47
CA ILE A 964 -35.26 -19.72 10.60
C ILE A 964 -34.23 -19.04 11.50
N GLN A 965 -33.94 -19.61 12.68
CA GLN A 965 -32.96 -19.08 13.64
C GLN A 965 -31.55 -18.95 13.04
N LYS A 966 -31.13 -19.90 12.20
CA LYS A 966 -29.84 -19.85 11.49
C LYS A 966 -29.74 -18.78 10.40
N ARG A 967 -30.85 -18.12 10.05
CA ARG A 967 -30.90 -17.05 9.03
C ARG A 967 -31.08 -15.65 9.63
N MET A 968 -31.20 -15.52 10.95
CA MET A 968 -31.29 -14.21 11.62
C MET A 968 -29.89 -13.64 11.87
N SER A 969 -29.77 -12.31 11.86
CA SER A 969 -28.51 -11.61 12.14
C SER A 969 -28.15 -11.63 13.63
N HIS A 970 -26.85 -11.80 13.94
CA HIS A 970 -26.30 -11.75 15.30
C HIS A 970 -26.09 -10.30 15.82
N ASP A 971 -27.12 -9.46 15.71
CA ASP A 971 -27.09 -8.11 16.29
C ASP A 971 -27.45 -8.18 17.80
N PRO A 972 -26.62 -7.65 18.73
CA PRO A 972 -26.90 -7.65 20.18
C PRO A 972 -28.18 -6.93 20.65
N MET A 973 -28.85 -6.19 19.76
CA MET A 973 -30.19 -5.62 19.97
C MET A 973 -31.30 -6.55 19.45
N ILE A 974 -31.04 -7.31 18.39
CA ILE A 974 -31.94 -8.36 17.87
C ILE A 974 -31.96 -9.57 18.82
N GLU A 975 -30.84 -9.96 19.42
CA GLU A 975 -30.76 -11.08 20.37
C GLU A 975 -31.60 -10.86 21.66
N ARG A 976 -32.05 -9.61 21.91
CA ARG A 976 -32.96 -9.27 23.02
C ARG A 976 -34.44 -9.54 22.69
N ILE A 977 -34.75 -9.89 21.45
CA ILE A 977 -36.11 -10.09 20.95
C ILE A 977 -36.41 -11.59 20.92
N SER A 978 -37.57 -11.98 21.45
CA SER A 978 -38.04 -13.36 21.38
C SER A 978 -38.38 -13.74 19.94
N LEU A 979 -37.43 -14.34 19.24
CA LEU A 979 -37.62 -14.88 17.89
C LEU A 979 -38.78 -15.90 17.85
N HIS A 980 -39.03 -16.62 18.95
CA HIS A 980 -40.16 -17.54 19.02
C HIS A 980 -41.50 -16.81 18.90
N ASP A 981 -41.66 -15.68 19.59
CA ASP A 981 -42.90 -14.90 19.56
C ASP A 981 -43.08 -14.18 18.22
N VAL A 982 -41.99 -13.70 17.60
CA VAL A 982 -42.02 -13.16 16.23
C VAL A 982 -42.41 -14.24 15.21
N VAL A 983 -41.85 -15.45 15.29
CA VAL A 983 -42.25 -16.57 14.42
C VAL A 983 -43.72 -16.94 14.66
N ASN A 984 -44.20 -16.97 15.91
CA ASN A 984 -45.60 -17.24 16.23
C ASN A 984 -46.55 -16.12 15.72
N SER A 985 -46.08 -14.86 15.64
CA SER A 985 -46.89 -13.75 15.12
C SER A 985 -47.09 -13.83 13.61
N VAL A 986 -46.08 -14.26 12.83
CA VAL A 986 -46.16 -14.31 11.36
C VAL A 986 -46.53 -15.67 10.76
N ALA A 987 -46.29 -16.77 11.48
CA ALA A 987 -46.38 -18.12 10.93
C ALA A 987 -47.41 -19.00 11.63
N ASN A 988 -47.97 -19.94 10.87
CA ASN A 988 -48.76 -21.06 11.38
C ASN A 988 -47.85 -22.30 11.49
N PHE A 989 -47.99 -23.07 12.56
CA PHE A 989 -47.18 -24.27 12.81
C PHE A 989 -47.93 -25.55 12.42
N ASN A 990 -47.43 -26.24 11.39
CA ASN A 990 -47.86 -27.58 11.05
C ASN A 990 -47.14 -28.60 11.95
N LYS A 991 -47.94 -29.39 12.69
CA LYS A 991 -47.44 -30.42 13.60
C LYS A 991 -46.63 -31.49 12.83
N PRO A 992 -45.60 -32.10 13.44
CA PRO A 992 -44.83 -33.17 12.81
C PRO A 992 -45.73 -34.32 12.35
N THR A 993 -45.38 -34.94 11.23
CA THR A 993 -45.94 -36.25 10.81
C THR A 993 -44.94 -37.36 11.14
N SER A 994 -45.32 -38.62 10.95
CA SER A 994 -44.42 -39.77 11.16
C SER A 994 -43.19 -39.79 10.24
N THR A 995 -43.14 -38.94 9.20
CA THR A 995 -42.04 -38.86 8.23
C THR A 995 -41.48 -37.44 8.04
N SER A 996 -42.01 -36.42 8.72
CA SER A 996 -41.54 -35.03 8.59
C SER A 996 -41.54 -34.26 9.91
N ALA A 997 -40.49 -33.49 10.15
CA ALA A 997 -40.43 -32.54 11.25
C ALA A 997 -41.52 -31.46 11.13
N GLY A 998 -41.90 -30.86 12.26
CA GLY A 998 -42.86 -29.76 12.29
C GLY A 998 -42.30 -28.52 11.59
N GLN A 999 -43.12 -27.87 10.77
CA GLN A 999 -42.73 -26.74 9.92
C GLN A 999 -43.64 -25.54 10.15
N PHE A 1000 -43.03 -24.37 10.16
CA PHE A 1000 -43.71 -23.09 10.13
C PHE A 1000 -43.96 -22.69 8.68
N HIS A 1001 -45.16 -22.21 8.37
CA HIS A 1001 -45.49 -21.60 7.09
C HIS A 1001 -46.07 -20.20 7.31
N LEU A 1002 -45.84 -19.29 6.37
CA LEU A 1002 -46.36 -17.93 6.45
C LEU A 1002 -47.90 -17.94 6.53
N LYS A 1003 -48.47 -17.01 7.31
CA LYS A 1003 -49.93 -16.78 7.37
C LYS A 1003 -50.40 -16.12 6.08
N ASP A 1004 -51.54 -16.57 5.55
CA ASP A 1004 -52.09 -16.07 4.28
C ASP A 1004 -52.29 -14.54 4.26
N SER A 1005 -52.59 -13.96 5.42
CA SER A 1005 -52.72 -12.50 5.62
C SER A 1005 -51.42 -11.70 5.44
N LEU A 1006 -50.27 -12.35 5.35
CA LEU A 1006 -48.95 -11.73 5.15
C LEU A 1006 -48.35 -12.07 3.77
N LEU A 1007 -49.09 -12.75 2.88
CA LEU A 1007 -48.64 -12.98 1.50
C LEU A 1007 -48.54 -11.70 0.66
N CYS A 1008 -49.13 -10.59 1.12
CA CYS A 1008 -48.93 -9.26 0.57
C CYS A 1008 -47.57 -8.63 0.90
N GLU A 1009 -46.88 -9.11 1.95
CA GLU A 1009 -45.60 -8.54 2.42
C GLU A 1009 -44.37 -9.02 1.65
N TYR A 1010 -44.54 -9.94 0.68
CA TYR A 1010 -43.45 -10.47 -0.14
C TYR A 1010 -42.86 -9.41 -1.08
N ASN A 1011 -41.61 -9.02 -0.82
CA ASN A 1011 -40.79 -8.18 -1.70
C ASN A 1011 -39.86 -9.07 -2.57
N PRO A 1012 -40.02 -9.10 -3.91
CA PRO A 1012 -39.06 -9.78 -4.80
C PRO A 1012 -37.69 -9.08 -4.88
N PHE A 1013 -37.56 -7.84 -4.39
CA PHE A 1013 -36.30 -7.08 -4.33
C PHE A 1013 -35.66 -7.09 -2.93
N PHE A 1014 -35.99 -8.05 -2.07
CA PHE A 1014 -35.45 -8.16 -0.72
C PHE A 1014 -33.96 -8.55 -0.72
N TYR A 1015 -33.12 -7.70 -0.12
CA TYR A 1015 -31.66 -7.72 -0.29
C TYR A 1015 -30.91 -8.87 0.39
N HIS A 1016 -31.50 -9.53 1.41
CA HIS A 1016 -30.91 -10.72 2.01
C HIS A 1016 -31.21 -12.03 1.24
N TYR A 1017 -31.89 -11.97 0.08
CA TYR A 1017 -32.01 -13.14 -0.79
C TYR A 1017 -30.72 -13.41 -1.57
N SER A 1018 -30.16 -14.61 -1.38
CA SER A 1018 -29.24 -15.17 -2.38
C SER A 1018 -29.97 -15.44 -3.70
N ARG A 1019 -29.23 -15.61 -4.81
CA ARG A 1019 -29.83 -15.98 -6.12
C ARG A 1019 -30.65 -17.28 -6.03
N SER A 1020 -30.26 -18.20 -5.15
CA SER A 1020 -31.00 -19.41 -4.81
C SER A 1020 -32.29 -19.15 -4.04
N ASP A 1021 -32.27 -18.24 -3.05
CA ASP A 1021 -33.46 -17.90 -2.26
C ASP A 1021 -34.51 -17.18 -3.11
N LEU A 1022 -34.09 -16.22 -3.93
CA LEU A 1022 -34.98 -15.50 -4.82
C LEU A 1022 -35.70 -16.48 -5.76
N SER A 1023 -34.98 -17.40 -6.40
CA SER A 1023 -35.58 -18.38 -7.30
C SER A 1023 -36.51 -19.37 -6.58
N GLN A 1024 -36.21 -19.74 -5.32
CA GLN A 1024 -37.10 -20.56 -4.50
C GLN A 1024 -38.36 -19.78 -4.11
N ALA A 1025 -38.22 -18.52 -3.71
CA ALA A 1025 -39.33 -17.66 -3.32
C ALA A 1025 -40.24 -17.34 -4.53
N GLU A 1026 -39.70 -17.00 -5.70
CA GLU A 1026 -40.47 -16.81 -6.94
C GLU A 1026 -41.34 -18.05 -7.25
N GLN A 1027 -40.73 -19.24 -7.26
CA GLN A 1027 -41.44 -20.50 -7.53
C GLN A 1027 -42.49 -20.83 -6.46
N TYR A 1028 -42.18 -20.63 -5.19
CA TYR A 1028 -43.11 -20.90 -4.08
C TYR A 1028 -44.28 -19.92 -4.07
N GLN A 1029 -44.00 -18.62 -4.20
CA GLN A 1029 -45.02 -17.57 -4.25
C GLN A 1029 -45.92 -17.71 -5.48
N GLN A 1030 -45.39 -18.00 -6.67
CA GLN A 1030 -46.21 -18.25 -7.85
C GLN A 1030 -47.18 -19.43 -7.63
N LYS A 1031 -46.71 -20.51 -6.98
CA LYS A 1031 -47.52 -21.70 -6.67
C LYS A 1031 -48.57 -21.49 -5.57
N VAL A 1032 -48.33 -20.58 -4.62
CA VAL A 1032 -49.28 -20.22 -3.56
C VAL A 1032 -50.29 -19.19 -4.06
N ARG A 1033 -49.82 -18.10 -4.68
CA ARG A 1033 -50.63 -16.93 -5.05
C ARG A 1033 -51.57 -17.18 -6.23
N SER A 1034 -51.23 -18.09 -7.15
CA SER A 1034 -52.10 -18.53 -8.26
C SER A 1034 -53.45 -19.14 -7.87
N LYS A 1035 -53.72 -19.34 -6.57
CA LYS A 1035 -54.99 -19.81 -6.03
C LYS A 1035 -55.79 -18.73 -5.28
N LEU A 1036 -55.29 -17.51 -5.22
CA LEU A 1036 -55.85 -16.39 -4.45
C LEU A 1036 -56.48 -15.34 -5.38
N ASP A 1037 -57.03 -14.27 -4.81
CA ASP A 1037 -57.60 -13.15 -5.57
C ASP A 1037 -56.60 -12.54 -6.56
N ARG A 1038 -57.10 -11.97 -7.67
CA ARG A 1038 -56.31 -11.35 -8.73
C ARG A 1038 -55.38 -10.25 -8.20
N LYS A 1039 -55.79 -9.48 -7.17
CA LYS A 1039 -54.94 -8.49 -6.50
C LYS A 1039 -53.73 -9.11 -5.78
N LEU A 1040 -53.86 -10.35 -5.30
CA LEU A 1040 -52.75 -11.11 -4.70
C LEU A 1040 -51.90 -11.79 -5.78
N GLN A 1041 -52.49 -12.23 -6.91
CA GLN A 1041 -51.74 -12.74 -8.07
C GLN A 1041 -50.84 -11.66 -8.69
N ALA A 1042 -51.30 -10.40 -8.74
CA ALA A 1042 -50.61 -9.26 -9.31
C ALA A 1042 -49.22 -8.91 -8.72
N CYS A 1043 -48.84 -9.49 -7.57
CA CYS A 1043 -47.58 -9.20 -6.86
C CYS A 1043 -47.21 -7.71 -6.74
N PRO A 1044 -48.13 -6.84 -6.25
CA PRO A 1044 -47.81 -5.44 -6.02
C PRO A 1044 -46.72 -5.27 -4.95
N PRO A 1045 -46.01 -4.12 -4.92
CA PRO A 1045 -45.08 -3.79 -3.84
C PRO A 1045 -45.79 -3.81 -2.48
N PRO A 1046 -45.16 -4.30 -1.40
CA PRO A 1046 -45.68 -4.16 -0.05
C PRO A 1046 -45.64 -2.68 0.36
N THR A 1047 -46.52 -2.25 1.27
CA THR A 1047 -46.57 -0.85 1.70
C THR A 1047 -45.44 -0.57 2.69
N PRO A 1048 -44.41 0.22 2.34
CA PRO A 1048 -43.27 0.46 3.23
C PRO A 1048 -43.70 1.37 4.40
N CYS A 1049 -43.02 1.23 5.54
CA CYS A 1049 -43.20 2.12 6.68
C CYS A 1049 -42.90 3.60 6.32
N GLU A 1050 -43.21 4.52 7.22
CA GLU A 1050 -42.80 5.92 7.04
C GLU A 1050 -41.28 6.04 7.22
N PHE A 1051 -40.65 6.94 6.46
CA PHE A 1051 -39.29 7.37 6.76
C PHE A 1051 -39.27 8.17 8.08
N GLU A 1052 -38.15 8.12 8.80
CA GLU A 1052 -37.86 9.12 9.83
C GLU A 1052 -37.73 10.52 9.19
N PRO A 1053 -37.99 11.63 9.92
CA PRO A 1053 -38.05 12.98 9.35
C PRO A 1053 -36.84 13.40 8.52
N PHE A 1054 -35.64 12.93 8.87
CA PHE A 1054 -34.41 13.17 8.12
C PHE A 1054 -34.38 12.50 6.74
N PHE A 1055 -34.90 11.27 6.63
CA PHE A 1055 -34.94 10.49 5.39
C PHE A 1055 -36.22 10.73 4.57
N ALA A 1056 -37.23 11.37 5.14
CA ALA A 1056 -38.51 11.67 4.49
C ALA A 1056 -38.40 12.31 3.08
N PRO A 1057 -37.39 13.16 2.75
CA PRO A 1057 -37.22 13.66 1.39
C PRO A 1057 -36.94 12.59 0.32
N ALA A 1058 -36.40 11.40 0.67
CA ALA A 1058 -36.07 10.35 -0.29
C ALA A 1058 -37.29 9.84 -1.07
N ARG A 1059 -38.48 9.83 -0.45
CA ARG A 1059 -39.74 9.44 -1.14
C ARG A 1059 -40.07 10.35 -2.32
N ASN A 1060 -39.62 11.62 -2.30
CA ASN A 1060 -39.90 12.59 -3.36
C ASN A 1060 -39.24 12.25 -4.70
N ILE A 1061 -38.23 11.35 -4.75
CA ILE A 1061 -37.65 10.84 -6.00
C ILE A 1061 -38.74 10.25 -6.90
N LEU A 1062 -39.71 9.53 -6.31
CA LEU A 1062 -40.79 8.86 -7.03
C LEU A 1062 -41.77 9.81 -7.75
N LYS A 1063 -41.89 11.07 -7.30
CA LYS A 1063 -42.72 12.11 -7.96
C LYS A 1063 -41.92 13.11 -8.79
N THR A 1064 -40.64 12.83 -9.10
CA THR A 1064 -39.86 13.69 -10.01
C THR A 1064 -40.36 13.54 -11.45
N PRO A 1065 -40.54 14.63 -12.22
CA PRO A 1065 -40.89 14.54 -13.65
C PRO A 1065 -39.84 13.75 -14.45
N CYS A 1066 -38.57 13.80 -14.04
CA CYS A 1066 -37.49 13.03 -14.66
C CYS A 1066 -37.72 11.52 -14.53
N LEU A 1067 -38.05 11.00 -13.33
CA LEU A 1067 -38.36 9.57 -13.18
C LEU A 1067 -39.62 9.18 -13.96
N ILE A 1068 -40.67 10.01 -13.91
CA ILE A 1068 -41.94 9.72 -14.57
C ILE A 1068 -41.76 9.66 -16.10
N LYS A 1069 -40.92 10.54 -16.69
CA LYS A 1069 -40.50 10.43 -18.10
C LYS A 1069 -39.75 9.13 -18.39
N ILE A 1070 -38.81 8.72 -17.54
CA ILE A 1070 -38.06 7.46 -17.71
C ILE A 1070 -38.99 6.25 -17.64
N LEU A 1071 -39.92 6.23 -16.68
CA LEU A 1071 -40.92 5.18 -16.55
C LEU A 1071 -41.82 5.11 -17.80
N LYS A 1072 -42.31 6.26 -18.30
CA LYS A 1072 -43.04 6.34 -19.56
C LYS A 1072 -42.24 5.79 -20.74
N ILE A 1073 -40.95 6.14 -20.84
CA ILE A 1073 -40.06 5.69 -21.91
C ILE A 1073 -39.85 4.16 -21.88
N VAL A 1074 -39.80 3.54 -20.70
CA VAL A 1074 -39.79 2.07 -20.59
C VAL A 1074 -41.10 1.47 -21.13
N LEU A 1075 -42.25 2.01 -20.72
CA LEU A 1075 -43.57 1.52 -21.17
C LEU A 1075 -43.73 1.67 -22.70
N ASP A 1076 -43.44 2.85 -23.24
CA ASP A 1076 -43.53 3.15 -24.67
C ASP A 1076 -42.58 2.27 -25.51
N ARG A 1077 -41.37 1.97 -25.02
CA ARG A 1077 -40.41 1.11 -25.71
C ARG A 1077 -40.80 -0.36 -25.69
N THR A 1078 -41.38 -0.84 -24.59
CA THR A 1078 -41.95 -2.19 -24.49
C THR A 1078 -43.09 -2.36 -25.50
N GLY A 1079 -44.05 -1.42 -25.55
CA GLY A 1079 -45.17 -1.47 -26.50
C GLY A 1079 -44.75 -1.40 -27.97
N LYS A 1080 -43.61 -0.76 -28.26
CA LYS A 1080 -43.01 -0.69 -29.61
C LYS A 1080 -42.07 -1.86 -29.94
N ARG A 1081 -41.90 -2.85 -29.04
CA ARG A 1081 -40.90 -3.94 -29.15
C ARG A 1081 -39.48 -3.43 -29.40
N SER A 1082 -39.10 -2.27 -28.86
CA SER A 1082 -37.77 -1.70 -29.08
C SER A 1082 -36.69 -2.58 -28.43
N ARG A 1083 -35.53 -2.71 -29.09
CA ARG A 1083 -34.34 -3.41 -28.58
C ARG A 1083 -33.81 -2.87 -27.24
N PHE A 1084 -34.33 -1.72 -26.81
CA PHE A 1084 -34.02 -1.04 -25.55
C PHE A 1084 -35.07 -1.32 -24.44
N SER A 1085 -35.72 -2.48 -24.47
CA SER A 1085 -36.73 -2.94 -23.48
C SER A 1085 -36.49 -4.39 -23.03
N SER A 1086 -37.02 -4.76 -21.86
CA SER A 1086 -37.02 -6.14 -21.33
C SER A 1086 -38.15 -6.33 -20.30
N ASP A 1087 -38.59 -7.58 -20.09
CA ASP A 1087 -39.51 -7.97 -19.01
C ASP A 1087 -39.06 -7.47 -17.63
N ARG A 1088 -37.75 -7.54 -17.33
CA ARG A 1088 -37.18 -7.12 -16.04
C ARG A 1088 -37.22 -5.61 -15.87
N LEU A 1089 -36.93 -4.86 -16.93
CA LEU A 1089 -37.01 -3.41 -16.94
C LEU A 1089 -38.46 -2.95 -16.77
N LEU A 1090 -39.41 -3.63 -17.44
CA LEU A 1090 -40.84 -3.42 -17.29
C LEU A 1090 -41.31 -3.70 -15.86
N HIS A 1091 -40.91 -4.84 -15.26
CA HIS A 1091 -41.24 -5.17 -13.88
C HIS A 1091 -40.74 -4.09 -12.91
N ARG A 1092 -39.45 -3.71 -13.00
CA ARG A 1092 -38.85 -2.68 -12.15
C ARG A 1092 -39.54 -1.32 -12.33
N ALA A 1093 -39.97 -0.97 -13.54
CA ALA A 1093 -40.75 0.23 -13.80
C ALA A 1093 -42.16 0.18 -13.18
N LEU A 1094 -42.93 -0.89 -13.39
CA LEU A 1094 -44.27 -1.05 -12.81
C LEU A 1094 -44.23 -1.07 -11.27
N TYR A 1095 -43.18 -1.67 -10.68
CA TYR A 1095 -42.97 -1.71 -9.24
C TYR A 1095 -42.72 -0.32 -8.64
N LEU A 1096 -41.90 0.51 -9.30
CA LEU A 1096 -41.68 1.91 -8.91
C LEU A 1096 -42.96 2.76 -9.00
N ILE A 1097 -43.78 2.56 -10.04
CA ILE A 1097 -45.10 3.22 -10.14
C ILE A 1097 -46.00 2.77 -8.97
N GLY A 1098 -46.03 1.48 -8.64
CA GLY A 1098 -46.76 0.96 -7.48
C GLY A 1098 -46.32 1.61 -6.16
N MET A 1099 -45.01 1.72 -5.93
CA MET A 1099 -44.46 2.39 -4.75
C MET A 1099 -44.86 3.88 -4.68
N ALA A 1100 -44.88 4.57 -5.83
CA ALA A 1100 -45.32 5.96 -5.91
C ALA A 1100 -46.82 6.12 -5.61
N LEU A 1101 -47.64 5.16 -6.04
CA LEU A 1101 -49.07 5.09 -5.73
C LEU A 1101 -49.35 4.81 -4.25
N HIS A 1102 -48.51 4.02 -3.56
CA HIS A 1102 -48.60 3.86 -2.10
C HIS A 1102 -48.28 5.18 -1.36
N GLU A 1103 -47.29 5.96 -1.81
CA GLU A 1103 -47.02 7.29 -1.24
C GLU A 1103 -48.14 8.29 -1.52
N GLN A 1104 -48.72 8.30 -2.73
CA GLN A 1104 -49.88 9.10 -3.10
C GLN A 1104 -51.11 8.75 -2.23
N THR A 1105 -51.35 7.45 -2.01
CA THR A 1105 -52.47 6.98 -1.18
C THR A 1105 -52.28 7.33 0.30
N ARG A 1106 -51.03 7.34 0.78
CA ARG A 1106 -50.69 7.72 2.16
C ARG A 1106 -50.72 9.24 2.39
N ASP A 1107 -50.39 10.03 1.38
CA ASP A 1107 -50.34 11.50 1.45
C ASP A 1107 -50.98 12.16 0.21
N PRO A 1108 -52.32 12.12 0.07
CA PRO A 1108 -53.00 12.56 -1.15
C PRO A 1108 -52.95 14.07 -1.45
N ARG A 1109 -52.32 14.88 -0.57
CA ARG A 1109 -52.23 16.34 -0.71
C ARG A 1109 -50.80 16.87 -0.67
N GLY A 1110 -49.86 16.18 -0.02
CA GLY A 1110 -48.44 16.52 -0.01
C GLY A 1110 -47.61 15.73 -1.03
N PHE A 1111 -48.08 14.55 -1.45
CA PHE A 1111 -47.38 13.69 -2.41
C PHE A 1111 -48.06 13.68 -3.79
N LEU A 1112 -47.90 14.78 -4.51
CA LEU A 1112 -48.47 14.98 -5.86
C LEU A 1112 -47.72 14.16 -6.93
N PHE A 1113 -47.98 12.85 -6.99
CA PHE A 1113 -47.50 11.97 -8.06
C PHE A 1113 -48.47 11.93 -9.23
N THR A 1114 -49.78 11.80 -8.98
CA THR A 1114 -50.82 11.68 -10.01
C THR A 1114 -50.87 12.89 -10.92
N GLU A 1115 -50.86 14.10 -10.36
CA GLU A 1115 -50.73 15.34 -11.13
C GLU A 1115 -49.56 15.36 -12.12
N VAL A 1116 -48.42 14.73 -11.78
CA VAL A 1116 -47.23 14.71 -12.65
C VAL A 1116 -47.32 13.55 -13.65
N ALA A 1117 -47.88 12.41 -13.23
CA ALA A 1117 -48.20 11.30 -14.12
C ALA A 1117 -49.23 11.68 -15.20
N GLU A 1118 -50.20 12.54 -14.89
CA GLU A 1118 -51.13 13.15 -15.86
C GLU A 1118 -50.42 14.10 -16.82
N LYS A 1119 -49.63 15.05 -16.30
CA LYS A 1119 -48.88 16.05 -17.10
C LYS A 1119 -47.90 15.40 -18.08
N GLU A 1120 -47.33 14.26 -17.71
CA GLU A 1120 -46.46 13.45 -18.58
C GLU A 1120 -47.22 12.39 -19.40
N GLU A 1121 -48.54 12.27 -19.25
CA GLU A 1121 -49.45 11.31 -19.90
C GLU A 1121 -49.15 9.81 -19.62
N LEU A 1122 -48.55 9.49 -18.47
CA LEU A 1122 -48.14 8.13 -18.07
C LEU A 1122 -49.30 7.11 -18.13
N LEU A 1123 -50.51 7.54 -17.77
CA LEU A 1123 -51.72 6.70 -17.81
C LEU A 1123 -51.99 6.15 -19.22
N ARG A 1124 -51.84 6.98 -20.27
CA ARG A 1124 -52.07 6.52 -21.66
C ARG A 1124 -51.06 5.46 -22.08
N SER A 1125 -49.80 5.57 -21.65
CA SER A 1125 -48.78 4.56 -21.92
C SER A 1125 -49.10 3.23 -21.22
N LEU A 1126 -49.57 3.27 -19.96
CA LEU A 1126 -50.05 2.08 -19.23
C LEU A 1126 -51.27 1.45 -19.92
N GLU A 1127 -52.26 2.26 -20.32
CA GLU A 1127 -53.45 1.79 -21.03
C GLU A 1127 -53.10 1.19 -22.40
N SER A 1128 -52.14 1.78 -23.14
CA SER A 1128 -51.72 1.27 -24.45
C SER A 1128 -51.04 -0.10 -24.41
N LEU A 1129 -50.55 -0.52 -23.23
CA LEU A 1129 -50.01 -1.86 -22.98
C LEU A 1129 -51.09 -2.87 -22.53
N SER A 1130 -52.27 -2.40 -22.14
CA SER A 1130 -53.35 -3.25 -21.65
C SER A 1130 -53.91 -4.13 -22.78
N GLY A 1131 -53.75 -5.45 -22.66
CA GLY A 1131 -54.13 -6.41 -23.71
C GLY A 1131 -53.03 -6.70 -24.74
N SER A 1132 -51.84 -6.10 -24.61
CA SER A 1132 -50.66 -6.47 -25.41
C SER A 1132 -50.13 -7.85 -25.02
N SER A 1133 -49.77 -8.67 -26.01
CA SER A 1133 -49.16 -10.00 -25.78
C SER A 1133 -47.77 -9.91 -25.14
N GLU A 1134 -47.11 -8.77 -25.32
CA GLU A 1134 -45.78 -8.42 -24.86
C GLU A 1134 -45.71 -8.15 -23.35
N VAL A 1135 -46.87 -8.07 -22.68
CA VAL A 1135 -46.98 -7.87 -21.22
C VAL A 1135 -47.67 -9.07 -20.54
N ALA A 1136 -47.84 -10.20 -21.24
CA ALA A 1136 -48.51 -11.39 -20.70
C ALA A 1136 -47.90 -11.93 -19.39
N THR A 1137 -46.59 -11.72 -19.18
CA THR A 1137 -45.85 -12.08 -17.94
C THR A 1137 -46.14 -11.17 -16.75
N HIS A 1138 -46.63 -9.95 -16.98
CA HIS A 1138 -46.84 -8.91 -15.96
C HIS A 1138 -48.27 -8.31 -16.01
N ALA A 1139 -49.20 -8.97 -16.71
CA ALA A 1139 -50.53 -8.43 -17.02
C ALA A 1139 -51.37 -8.08 -15.78
N ASP A 1140 -51.24 -8.86 -14.69
CA ASP A 1140 -51.97 -8.60 -13.45
C ASP A 1140 -51.34 -7.47 -12.62
N LEU A 1141 -50.00 -7.31 -12.65
CA LEU A 1141 -49.32 -6.15 -12.08
C LEU A 1141 -49.71 -4.87 -12.83
N LEU A 1142 -49.70 -4.90 -14.17
CA LEU A 1142 -50.15 -3.78 -15.01
C LEU A 1142 -51.61 -3.43 -14.71
N TRP A 1143 -52.51 -4.42 -14.65
CA TRP A 1143 -53.91 -4.21 -14.29
C TRP A 1143 -54.06 -3.57 -12.90
N TRP A 1144 -53.36 -4.08 -11.88
CA TRP A 1144 -53.38 -3.52 -10.54
C TRP A 1144 -52.88 -2.07 -10.53
N THR A 1145 -51.77 -1.77 -11.23
CA THR A 1145 -51.20 -0.43 -11.33
C THR A 1145 -52.18 0.56 -11.97
N ILE A 1146 -52.86 0.16 -13.06
CA ILE A 1146 -53.90 0.98 -13.71
C ILE A 1146 -55.08 1.22 -12.75
N GLN A 1147 -55.57 0.19 -12.07
CA GLN A 1147 -56.71 0.32 -11.14
C GLN A 1147 -56.38 1.20 -9.94
N VAL A 1148 -55.16 1.15 -9.39
CA VAL A 1148 -54.77 2.02 -8.27
C VAL A 1148 -54.51 3.45 -8.75
N LEU A 1149 -53.92 3.65 -9.94
CA LEU A 1149 -53.73 4.98 -10.53
C LEU A 1149 -55.07 5.69 -10.80
N LEU A 1150 -56.06 4.98 -11.33
CA LEU A 1150 -57.43 5.48 -11.55
C LEU A 1150 -58.25 5.68 -10.27
N CYS A 1151 -57.80 5.17 -9.12
CA CYS A 1151 -58.41 5.40 -7.81
C CYS A 1151 -57.68 6.47 -6.97
N ALA A 1152 -56.49 6.88 -7.40
CA ALA A 1152 -55.64 7.86 -6.70
C ALA A 1152 -55.56 9.22 -7.42
N SER A 1153 -56.11 9.31 -8.63
CA SER A 1153 -56.31 10.52 -9.44
C SER A 1153 -57.77 10.96 -9.31
#